data_AF-A0A6G3Z620-F1
#
_entry.id   AF-A0A6G3Z620-F1
#
_cell.length_a   1.000
_cell.length_b   1.000
_cell.length_c   1.000
_cell.angle_alpha   90.00
_cell.angle_beta   90.00
_cell.angle_gamma   90.00
#
_symmetry.space_group_name_H-M   'P 1'
#
loop_
_entity.id
_entity.type
_entity.pdbx_description
1 polymer ?
#
loop_
_entity_poly.entity_id
_entity_poly.type
_entity_poly.pdbx_seq_one_letter_code
_entity_poly.pdbx_strand_id
1 'polypeptide(L)'
;MQILNPIIKFLTQSQQPDSAPILPVELPDLSEQKDPNVVLKALNGAFLIVLAGESHPAFSQAHAYLDKLTSSPDWGNLAQFYDQSIKLITAELDQVCQQDPALQAKLQQVEKALATQPTDEAAISETIWSVLFPEATGIRGQEETCISQLREKRTVTIENLNPEPIQNPAKQILFTSNALLTTPLGSADLSDFDADFQSQLAEAAEEPQLYWYDHPIPIGVAAESNEILYGLKHLNAAVEFERQQHPEITDKVNCVLSVSVTHKRLQMLGKSYLKQALAASDPLEQLNIFAFTEADTDILIRQVLLPIIEHCCPRDEAADLLSVFGVDGRYGRHYSFLKAITAVWHVLIDPEIKATFKIDLDQVFPQAELVEQTGASAFGHLQTPLWGATGQDASGQPIELGMIAGALVNQRDIHKGVFTPDVTFPGAGLNPDEYVFFSKLPQALSTEAEMMTRYEPGTALDGEKACLQRIHVTGGTNGILVDSLRRFQPFTPSFIGRAEDQAYILSTFGQSERLGYAHASGLIMRHDKEGFAQEAIAMAKVGKQVGDYLRILMFSAYAEALSQSVGETKAVTDPFTGCFVSQLPTTVALLRFSLKVATLFHAGKPQEAIEFIDTGVSQLKDGLTFIQGEPSALQQTYEREQQGWQLFYEGLENVEKALQAGEEWALVVRKTAQQIVADCAVN
;
A
#
# COMPACT_ATOMS: atom_id res chain seq x y z
N MET A 1 -28.16 3.55 -17.67
CA MET A 1 -28.74 2.80 -16.52
C MET A 1 -29.13 1.31 -16.76
N GLN A 2 -29.16 0.72 -17.97
CA GLN A 2 -29.54 -0.72 -18.15
C GLN A 2 -28.38 -1.72 -18.30
N ILE A 3 -27.14 -1.24 -18.37
CA ILE A 3 -26.03 -2.01 -18.96
C ILE A 3 -25.34 -2.97 -17.97
N LEU A 4 -25.34 -2.67 -16.66
CA LEU A 4 -24.75 -3.53 -15.62
C LEU A 4 -25.72 -4.62 -15.13
N ASN A 5 -27.03 -4.40 -15.30
CA ASN A 5 -28.11 -5.27 -14.83
C ASN A 5 -27.90 -6.76 -15.16
N PRO A 6 -27.48 -7.15 -16.39
CA PRO A 6 -27.30 -8.55 -16.76
C PRO A 6 -26.23 -9.25 -15.91
N ILE A 7 -25.16 -8.56 -15.54
CA ILE A 7 -24.07 -9.11 -14.72
C ILE A 7 -24.59 -9.36 -13.30
N ILE A 8 -25.22 -8.37 -12.68
CA ILE A 8 -25.74 -8.49 -11.31
C ILE A 8 -26.83 -9.56 -11.23
N LYS A 9 -27.71 -9.58 -12.23
CA LYS A 9 -28.75 -10.61 -12.35
C LYS A 9 -28.15 -12.00 -12.48
N PHE A 10 -27.12 -12.18 -13.31
CA PHE A 10 -26.45 -13.46 -13.48
C PHE A 10 -25.81 -13.95 -12.17
N LEU A 11 -25.16 -13.04 -11.43
CA LEU A 11 -24.53 -13.37 -10.15
C LEU A 11 -25.55 -13.73 -9.06
N THR A 12 -26.70 -13.04 -9.02
CA THR A 12 -27.61 -13.07 -7.86
C THR A 12 -28.88 -13.89 -8.04
N GLN A 13 -29.30 -14.14 -9.28
CA GLN A 13 -30.52 -14.85 -9.59
C GLN A 13 -30.28 -16.18 -10.29
N SER A 14 -31.09 -17.18 -9.91
CA SER A 14 -31.18 -18.42 -10.66
C SER A 14 -31.63 -18.14 -12.09
N GLN A 15 -30.90 -18.67 -13.07
CA GLN A 15 -31.18 -18.46 -14.49
C GLN A 15 -32.09 -19.57 -15.07
N GLN A 16 -32.20 -20.71 -14.39
CA GLN A 16 -33.06 -21.85 -14.70
C GLN A 16 -33.62 -22.49 -13.41
N PRO A 17 -34.83 -23.09 -13.42
CA PRO A 17 -35.45 -23.67 -12.22
C PRO A 17 -34.57 -24.62 -11.39
N ASP A 18 -33.61 -25.28 -12.03
CA ASP A 18 -32.71 -26.27 -11.40
C ASP A 18 -31.25 -25.79 -11.23
N SER A 19 -30.96 -24.51 -11.54
CA SER A 19 -29.61 -23.93 -11.42
C SER A 19 -29.52 -23.02 -10.19
N ALA A 20 -28.49 -23.18 -9.37
CA ALA A 20 -28.21 -22.23 -8.30
C ALA A 20 -27.51 -20.99 -8.86
N PRO A 21 -27.88 -19.75 -8.45
CA PRO A 21 -27.05 -18.58 -8.70
C PRO A 21 -25.69 -18.72 -8.03
N ILE A 22 -24.72 -17.93 -8.49
CA ILE A 22 -23.40 -17.81 -7.85
C ILE A 22 -23.55 -17.35 -6.40
N LEU A 23 -24.45 -16.39 -6.13
CA LEU A 23 -24.78 -15.93 -4.78
C LEU A 23 -26.28 -15.57 -4.68
N PRO A 24 -27.15 -16.46 -4.18
CA PRO A 24 -28.58 -16.17 -4.12
C PRO A 24 -28.87 -14.97 -3.22
N VAL A 25 -29.53 -13.97 -3.79
CA VAL A 25 -30.02 -12.79 -3.06
C VAL A 25 -31.54 -12.77 -3.10
N GLU A 26 -32.15 -12.83 -1.92
CA GLU A 26 -33.59 -12.78 -1.74
C GLU A 26 -33.97 -11.67 -0.78
N LEU A 27 -35.11 -11.04 -1.02
CA LEU A 27 -35.75 -10.14 -0.08
C LEU A 27 -36.59 -10.98 0.89
N PRO A 28 -36.26 -11.02 2.19
CA PRO A 28 -37.09 -11.72 3.17
C PRO A 28 -38.47 -11.04 3.26
N ASP A 29 -39.46 -11.71 3.85
CA ASP A 29 -40.71 -11.03 4.24
C ASP A 29 -40.38 -9.90 5.22
N LEU A 30 -40.86 -8.69 4.94
CA LEU A 30 -40.48 -7.44 5.61
C LEU A 30 -41.56 -6.94 6.57
N SER A 31 -42.62 -7.73 6.81
CA SER A 31 -43.67 -7.37 7.76
C SER A 31 -43.15 -7.43 9.20
N GLU A 32 -43.05 -6.27 9.85
CA GLU A 32 -42.79 -6.09 11.29
C GLU A 32 -41.45 -6.62 11.86
N GLN A 33 -40.45 -6.91 11.03
CA GLN A 33 -39.12 -7.33 11.51
C GLN A 33 -38.35 -6.19 12.20
N LYS A 34 -37.89 -6.44 13.43
CA LYS A 34 -36.97 -5.55 14.19
C LYS A 34 -35.58 -6.13 14.39
N ASP A 35 -35.32 -7.37 13.95
CA ASP A 35 -34.01 -8.00 14.10
C ASP A 35 -32.98 -7.29 13.19
N PRO A 36 -31.93 -6.65 13.76
CA PRO A 36 -30.86 -6.01 13.01
C PRO A 36 -30.26 -6.88 11.91
N ASN A 37 -30.08 -8.18 12.16
CA ASN A 37 -29.48 -9.09 11.19
C ASN A 37 -30.32 -9.20 9.92
N VAL A 38 -31.65 -9.31 10.10
CA VAL A 38 -32.59 -9.44 8.99
C VAL A 38 -32.69 -8.13 8.23
N VAL A 39 -32.75 -7.00 8.94
CA VAL A 39 -32.84 -5.66 8.31
C VAL A 39 -31.60 -5.35 7.49
N LEU A 40 -30.40 -5.58 8.04
CA LEU A 40 -29.13 -5.32 7.35
C LEU A 40 -28.94 -6.23 6.13
N LYS A 41 -29.27 -7.53 6.26
CA LYS A 41 -29.31 -8.47 5.14
C LYS A 41 -30.29 -8.00 4.06
N ALA A 42 -31.48 -7.55 4.45
CA ALA A 42 -32.50 -7.07 3.53
C ALA A 42 -32.11 -5.74 2.84
N LEU A 43 -31.45 -4.82 3.53
CA LEU A 43 -30.94 -3.56 2.95
C LEU A 43 -29.89 -3.83 1.89
N ASN A 44 -28.87 -4.65 2.19
CA ASN A 44 -27.86 -5.03 1.21
C ASN A 44 -28.46 -5.83 0.04
N GLY A 45 -29.39 -6.74 0.33
CA GLY A 45 -30.12 -7.49 -0.70
C GLY A 45 -30.95 -6.58 -1.60
N ALA A 46 -31.67 -5.62 -1.04
CA ALA A 46 -32.46 -4.65 -1.78
C ALA A 46 -31.58 -3.80 -2.71
N PHE A 47 -30.40 -3.37 -2.24
CA PHE A 47 -29.42 -2.66 -3.07
C PHE A 47 -29.01 -3.49 -4.30
N LEU A 48 -28.59 -4.74 -4.10
CA LEU A 48 -28.21 -5.63 -5.21
C LEU A 48 -29.36 -5.90 -6.17
N ILE A 49 -30.58 -6.06 -5.66
CA ILE A 49 -31.80 -6.27 -6.46
C ILE A 49 -32.13 -5.04 -7.30
N VAL A 50 -32.01 -3.83 -6.74
CA VAL A 50 -32.22 -2.59 -7.50
C VAL A 50 -31.17 -2.44 -8.60
N LEU A 51 -29.90 -2.80 -8.33
CA LEU A 51 -28.85 -2.83 -9.36
C LEU A 51 -29.05 -3.91 -10.43
N ALA A 52 -29.77 -5.00 -10.13
CA ALA A 52 -30.19 -5.99 -11.13
C ALA A 52 -31.30 -5.47 -12.07
N GLY A 53 -31.92 -4.34 -11.73
CA GLY A 53 -32.85 -3.60 -12.58
C GLY A 53 -34.30 -4.11 -12.58
N GLU A 54 -35.17 -3.37 -13.28
CA GLU A 54 -36.64 -3.55 -13.29
C GLU A 54 -37.12 -4.93 -13.73
N SER A 55 -36.29 -5.69 -14.46
CA SER A 55 -36.62 -7.06 -14.87
C SER A 55 -36.57 -8.07 -13.71
N HIS A 56 -35.99 -7.68 -12.56
CA HIS A 56 -35.94 -8.51 -11.36
C HIS A 56 -37.33 -8.54 -10.69
N PRO A 57 -37.91 -9.73 -10.36
CA PRO A 57 -39.27 -9.82 -9.83
C PRO A 57 -39.52 -9.01 -8.56
N ALA A 58 -38.51 -8.90 -7.70
CA ALA A 58 -38.56 -8.13 -6.46
C ALA A 58 -38.12 -6.64 -6.59
N PHE A 59 -37.88 -6.11 -7.79
CA PHE A 59 -37.33 -4.75 -7.97
C PHE A 59 -38.16 -3.66 -7.27
N SER A 60 -39.47 -3.60 -7.53
CA SER A 60 -40.33 -2.57 -6.94
C SER A 60 -40.41 -2.67 -5.42
N GLN A 61 -40.38 -3.89 -4.87
CA GLN A 61 -40.37 -4.13 -3.43
C GLN A 61 -39.03 -3.70 -2.81
N ALA A 62 -37.92 -4.02 -3.46
CA ALA A 62 -36.57 -3.63 -3.04
C ALA A 62 -36.43 -2.10 -2.97
N HIS A 63 -36.84 -1.42 -4.04
CA HIS A 63 -36.77 0.04 -4.14
C HIS A 63 -37.65 0.70 -3.06
N ALA A 64 -38.90 0.24 -2.91
CA ALA A 64 -39.80 0.77 -1.87
C ALA A 64 -39.27 0.53 -0.45
N TYR A 65 -38.56 -0.58 -0.22
CA TYR A 65 -37.95 -0.88 1.07
C TYR A 65 -36.79 0.06 1.41
N LEU A 66 -35.87 0.28 0.46
CA LEU A 66 -34.78 1.25 0.62
C LEU A 66 -35.33 2.65 0.89
N ASP A 67 -36.27 3.12 0.06
CA ASP A 67 -36.86 4.45 0.18
C ASP A 67 -37.54 4.65 1.54
N LYS A 68 -38.34 3.67 1.99
CA LYS A 68 -38.98 3.67 3.31
C LYS A 68 -37.97 3.82 4.45
N LEU A 69 -36.82 3.15 4.36
CA LEU A 69 -35.82 3.14 5.42
C LEU A 69 -34.91 4.37 5.42
N THR A 70 -34.88 5.19 4.36
CA THR A 70 -34.08 6.44 4.34
C THR A 70 -34.46 7.42 5.44
N SER A 71 -35.72 7.38 5.89
CA SER A 71 -36.26 8.21 6.99
C SER A 71 -36.26 7.49 8.34
N SER A 72 -35.69 6.28 8.42
CA SER A 72 -35.60 5.53 9.68
C SER A 72 -34.57 6.18 10.61
N PRO A 73 -34.88 6.36 11.91
CA PRO A 73 -33.90 6.84 12.87
C PRO A 73 -32.75 5.85 13.09
N ASP A 74 -33.01 4.54 12.99
CA ASP A 74 -32.02 3.49 13.24
C ASP A 74 -31.24 3.11 11.98
N TRP A 75 -31.90 3.14 10.80
CA TRP A 75 -31.35 2.61 9.54
C TRP A 75 -31.18 3.65 8.44
N GLY A 76 -31.57 4.91 8.68
CA GLY A 76 -31.60 5.98 7.69
C GLY A 76 -30.25 6.23 7.04
N ASN A 77 -29.18 6.29 7.83
CA ASN A 77 -27.83 6.53 7.32
C ASN A 77 -27.39 5.46 6.32
N LEU A 78 -27.66 4.18 6.63
CA LEU A 78 -27.29 3.06 5.75
C LEU A 78 -28.16 3.01 4.49
N ALA A 79 -29.47 3.19 4.64
CA ALA A 79 -30.39 3.23 3.50
C ALA A 79 -30.05 4.38 2.55
N GLN A 80 -29.72 5.57 3.08
CA GLN A 80 -29.24 6.72 2.31
C GLN A 80 -27.91 6.43 1.61
N PHE A 81 -26.97 5.74 2.27
CA PHE A 81 -25.72 5.32 1.64
C PHE A 81 -25.97 4.42 0.42
N TYR A 82 -26.86 3.42 0.53
CA TYR A 82 -27.21 2.56 -0.61
C TYR A 82 -27.95 3.32 -1.72
N ASP A 83 -28.90 4.18 -1.39
CA ASP A 83 -29.61 5.03 -2.36
C ASP A 83 -28.64 5.97 -3.12
N GLN A 84 -27.73 6.62 -2.39
CA GLN A 84 -26.68 7.45 -3.00
C GLN A 84 -25.74 6.61 -3.87
N SER A 85 -25.37 5.42 -3.42
CA SER A 85 -24.52 4.47 -4.16
C SER A 85 -25.14 4.09 -5.51
N ILE A 86 -26.45 3.82 -5.58
CA ILE A 86 -27.17 3.53 -6.83
C ILE A 86 -27.04 4.71 -7.81
N LYS A 87 -27.20 5.94 -7.31
CA LYS A 87 -27.09 7.16 -8.13
C LYS A 87 -25.67 7.36 -8.66
N LEU A 88 -24.66 7.14 -7.82
CA LEU A 88 -23.26 7.27 -8.20
C LEU A 88 -22.84 6.23 -9.25
N ILE A 89 -23.21 4.96 -9.06
CA ILE A 89 -22.96 3.89 -10.04
C ILE A 89 -23.62 4.22 -11.39
N THR A 90 -24.87 4.70 -11.34
CA THR A 90 -25.59 5.07 -12.56
C THR A 90 -24.90 6.23 -13.29
N ALA A 91 -24.49 7.27 -12.56
CA ALA A 91 -23.81 8.43 -13.12
C ALA A 91 -22.44 8.05 -13.72
N GLU A 92 -21.65 7.24 -13.02
CA GLU A 92 -20.35 6.74 -13.49
C GLU A 92 -20.52 5.96 -14.80
N LEU A 93 -21.44 4.99 -14.84
CA LEU A 93 -21.68 4.18 -16.05
C LEU A 93 -22.16 5.03 -17.23
N ASP A 94 -23.10 5.95 -17.00
CA ASP A 94 -23.63 6.79 -18.07
C ASP A 94 -22.56 7.76 -18.59
N GLN A 95 -21.71 8.32 -17.72
CA GLN A 95 -20.57 9.18 -18.10
C GLN A 95 -19.52 8.39 -18.89
N VAL A 96 -19.04 7.27 -18.34
CA VAL A 96 -17.97 6.48 -18.96
C VAL A 96 -18.44 5.88 -20.28
N CYS A 97 -19.67 5.37 -20.40
CA CYS A 97 -20.19 4.88 -21.68
C CYS A 97 -20.35 5.98 -22.74
N GLN A 98 -20.58 7.23 -22.34
CA GLN A 98 -20.60 8.36 -23.28
C GLN A 98 -19.19 8.72 -23.76
N GLN A 99 -18.18 8.58 -22.91
CA GLN A 99 -16.80 8.93 -23.19
C GLN A 99 -16.01 7.80 -23.88
N ASP A 100 -16.38 6.53 -23.62
CA ASP A 100 -15.76 5.33 -24.18
C ASP A 100 -16.80 4.41 -24.86
N PRO A 101 -17.04 4.60 -26.17
CA PRO A 101 -17.91 3.73 -26.95
C PRO A 101 -17.43 2.27 -27.03
N ALA A 102 -16.13 2.02 -26.86
CA ALA A 102 -15.58 0.67 -26.91
C ALA A 102 -15.96 -0.11 -25.64
N LEU A 103 -15.89 0.53 -24.47
CA LEU A 103 -16.38 -0.06 -23.22
C LEU A 103 -17.90 -0.31 -23.29
N GLN A 104 -18.67 0.64 -23.82
CA GLN A 104 -20.11 0.47 -24.01
C GLN A 104 -20.42 -0.77 -24.87
N ALA A 105 -19.71 -0.95 -25.98
CA ALA A 105 -19.85 -2.10 -26.84
C ALA A 105 -19.47 -3.42 -26.14
N LYS A 106 -18.39 -3.43 -25.34
CA LYS A 106 -18.00 -4.59 -24.53
C LYS A 106 -19.08 -4.98 -23.54
N LEU A 107 -19.67 -4.02 -22.83
CA LEU A 107 -20.75 -4.31 -21.88
C LEU A 107 -21.98 -4.94 -22.57
N GLN A 108 -22.34 -4.48 -23.77
CA GLN A 108 -23.42 -5.10 -24.57
C GLN A 108 -23.07 -6.52 -25.04
N GLN A 109 -21.78 -6.81 -25.28
CA GLN A 109 -21.32 -8.16 -25.60
C GLN A 109 -21.42 -9.08 -24.38
N VAL A 110 -21.04 -8.58 -23.20
CA VAL A 110 -21.18 -9.30 -21.93
C VAL A 110 -22.64 -9.64 -21.65
N GLU A 111 -23.56 -8.69 -21.84
CA GLU A 111 -25.01 -8.95 -21.74
C GLU A 111 -25.45 -10.13 -22.62
N LYS A 112 -25.07 -10.11 -23.90
CA LYS A 112 -25.42 -11.17 -24.85
C LYS A 112 -24.81 -12.51 -24.48
N ALA A 113 -23.56 -12.53 -24.00
CA ALA A 113 -22.87 -13.73 -23.59
C ALA A 113 -23.49 -14.35 -22.33
N LEU A 114 -23.81 -13.53 -21.31
CA LEU A 114 -24.45 -14.04 -20.09
C LEU A 114 -25.89 -14.50 -20.34
N ALA A 115 -26.58 -13.91 -21.32
CA ALA A 115 -27.92 -14.35 -21.73
C ALA A 115 -27.93 -15.79 -22.30
N THR A 116 -26.80 -16.33 -22.78
CA THR A 116 -26.71 -17.74 -23.20
C THR A 116 -26.54 -18.70 -22.02
N GLN A 117 -26.50 -18.19 -20.78
CA GLN A 117 -26.38 -18.97 -19.54
C GLN A 117 -25.17 -19.93 -19.55
N PRO A 118 -23.95 -19.40 -19.74
CA PRO A 118 -22.75 -20.22 -19.67
C PRO A 118 -22.63 -20.90 -18.30
N THR A 119 -22.07 -22.11 -18.28
CA THR A 119 -21.85 -22.91 -17.06
C THR A 119 -20.38 -23.08 -16.70
N ASP A 120 -19.47 -22.73 -17.62
CA ASP A 120 -18.03 -22.79 -17.38
C ASP A 120 -17.58 -21.56 -16.60
N GLU A 121 -17.10 -21.77 -15.37
CA GLU A 121 -16.64 -20.71 -14.47
C GLU A 121 -15.56 -19.82 -15.11
N ALA A 122 -14.62 -20.41 -15.86
CA ALA A 122 -13.55 -19.66 -16.50
C ALA A 122 -14.09 -18.72 -17.59
N ALA A 123 -14.97 -19.22 -18.47
CA ALA A 123 -15.62 -18.40 -19.48
C ALA A 123 -16.50 -17.29 -18.86
N ILE A 124 -17.21 -17.60 -17.77
CA ILE A 124 -18.02 -16.61 -17.03
C ILE A 124 -17.11 -15.51 -16.47
N SER A 125 -16.04 -15.88 -15.76
CA SER A 125 -15.14 -14.92 -15.14
C SER A 125 -14.46 -14.04 -16.17
N GLU A 126 -13.93 -14.61 -17.26
CA GLU A 126 -13.33 -13.86 -18.36
C GLU A 126 -14.31 -12.86 -18.99
N THR A 127 -15.57 -13.28 -19.17
CA THR A 127 -16.63 -12.43 -19.72
C THR A 127 -16.89 -11.24 -18.79
N ILE A 128 -17.08 -11.47 -17.49
CA ILE A 128 -17.36 -10.37 -16.53
C ILE A 128 -16.13 -9.48 -16.32
N TRP A 129 -14.94 -10.07 -16.20
CA TRP A 129 -13.67 -9.35 -16.04
C TRP A 129 -13.36 -8.45 -17.23
N SER A 130 -13.76 -8.81 -18.46
CA SER A 130 -13.50 -7.99 -19.65
C SER A 130 -14.00 -6.54 -19.57
N VAL A 131 -14.92 -6.26 -18.63
CA VAL A 131 -15.49 -4.93 -18.36
C VAL A 131 -15.25 -4.44 -16.93
N LEU A 132 -15.29 -5.31 -15.91
CA LEU A 132 -15.14 -4.90 -14.50
C LEU A 132 -13.71 -5.04 -13.97
N PHE A 133 -12.86 -5.88 -14.58
CA PHE A 133 -11.51 -6.17 -14.14
C PHE A 133 -10.61 -6.69 -15.30
N PRO A 134 -10.40 -5.87 -16.34
CA PRO A 134 -9.79 -6.33 -17.59
C PRO A 134 -8.36 -6.86 -17.40
N GLU A 135 -7.67 -6.48 -16.33
CA GLU A 135 -6.30 -6.91 -16.02
C GLU A 135 -6.20 -8.40 -15.70
N ALA A 136 -7.31 -9.09 -15.39
CA ALA A 136 -7.33 -10.53 -15.23
C ALA A 136 -7.52 -11.31 -16.55
N THR A 137 -8.01 -10.64 -17.59
CA THR A 137 -8.44 -11.35 -18.80
C THR A 137 -7.27 -11.98 -19.56
N GLY A 138 -7.46 -13.23 -19.98
CA GLY A 138 -6.47 -14.00 -20.73
C GLY A 138 -5.30 -14.53 -19.90
N ILE A 139 -5.28 -14.33 -18.57
CA ILE A 139 -4.20 -14.87 -17.73
C ILE A 139 -4.41 -16.36 -17.46
N ARG A 140 -5.63 -16.76 -17.09
CA ARG A 140 -5.93 -18.16 -16.70
C ARG A 140 -5.72 -19.10 -17.89
N GLY A 141 -4.89 -20.12 -17.70
CA GLY A 141 -4.53 -21.08 -18.73
C GLY A 141 -3.51 -20.57 -19.76
N GLN A 142 -2.99 -19.34 -19.62
CA GLN A 142 -1.92 -18.78 -20.45
C GLN A 142 -0.80 -18.17 -19.59
N GLU A 143 -0.64 -18.63 -18.34
CA GLU A 143 0.21 -18.04 -17.33
C GLU A 143 1.66 -17.86 -17.82
N GLU A 144 2.27 -18.91 -18.41
CA GLU A 144 3.64 -18.85 -18.94
C GLU A 144 3.81 -17.81 -20.08
N THR A 145 2.78 -17.67 -20.91
CA THR A 145 2.79 -16.69 -22.02
C THR A 145 2.69 -15.27 -21.46
N CYS A 146 1.77 -15.04 -20.53
CA CYS A 146 1.62 -13.74 -19.86
C CYS A 146 2.88 -13.37 -19.05
N ILE A 147 3.52 -14.33 -18.38
CA ILE A 147 4.79 -14.12 -17.68
C ILE A 147 5.85 -13.61 -18.66
N SER A 148 6.00 -14.26 -19.81
CA SER A 148 7.01 -13.92 -20.82
C SER A 148 6.74 -12.52 -21.41
N GLN A 149 5.49 -12.22 -21.74
CA GLN A 149 5.07 -10.90 -22.23
C GLN A 149 5.29 -9.79 -21.20
N LEU A 150 5.01 -10.07 -19.91
CA LEU A 150 5.23 -9.10 -18.86
C LEU A 150 6.74 -8.84 -18.67
N ARG A 151 7.60 -9.86 -18.74
CA ARG A 151 9.05 -9.67 -18.72
C ARG A 151 9.55 -8.80 -19.87
N GLU A 152 9.05 -9.03 -21.09
CA GLU A 152 9.36 -8.18 -22.25
C GLU A 152 8.93 -6.73 -22.00
N LYS A 153 7.70 -6.51 -21.53
CA LYS A 153 7.18 -5.19 -21.16
C LYS A 153 8.02 -4.48 -20.07
N ARG A 154 8.61 -5.24 -19.15
CA ARG A 154 9.43 -4.72 -18.05
C ARG A 154 10.91 -4.60 -18.38
N THR A 155 11.33 -5.05 -19.56
CA THR A 155 12.75 -5.04 -19.93
C THR A 155 13.24 -3.59 -20.09
N VAL A 156 14.44 -3.34 -19.56
CA VAL A 156 15.21 -2.12 -19.73
C VAL A 156 16.51 -2.49 -20.44
N THR A 157 16.80 -1.82 -21.55
CA THR A 157 18.11 -1.88 -22.20
C THR A 157 19.04 -0.91 -21.49
N ILE A 158 20.09 -1.42 -20.87
CA ILE A 158 21.05 -0.63 -20.11
C ILE A 158 22.02 0.08 -21.05
N GLU A 159 22.14 1.39 -20.89
CA GLU A 159 23.12 2.22 -21.60
C GLU A 159 24.35 2.45 -20.72
N ASN A 160 24.14 2.77 -19.44
CA ASN A 160 25.22 2.97 -18.48
C ASN A 160 24.83 2.35 -17.14
N LEU A 161 25.73 1.54 -16.59
CA LEU A 161 25.66 1.13 -15.20
C LEU A 161 25.98 2.32 -14.28
N ASN A 162 25.53 2.27 -13.03
CA ASN A 162 25.90 3.28 -12.03
C ASN A 162 27.43 3.30 -11.86
N PRO A 163 28.11 4.42 -12.13
CA PRO A 163 29.56 4.53 -11.99
C PRO A 163 30.02 4.54 -10.52
N GLU A 164 29.14 4.88 -9.59
CA GLU A 164 29.41 4.96 -8.15
C GLU A 164 28.37 4.16 -7.34
N PRO A 165 28.34 2.83 -7.48
CA PRO A 165 27.41 1.99 -6.72
C PRO A 165 27.69 2.10 -5.22
N ILE A 166 26.72 1.65 -4.40
CA ILE A 166 26.94 1.47 -2.97
C ILE A 166 28.10 0.48 -2.79
N GLN A 167 29.09 0.86 -1.98
CA GLN A 167 30.29 0.07 -1.69
C GLN A 167 30.25 -0.50 -0.27
N ASN A 168 29.67 0.25 0.66
CA ASN A 168 29.51 -0.15 2.05
C ASN A 168 28.06 0.08 2.50
N PRO A 169 27.17 -0.90 2.31
CA PRO A 169 25.77 -0.76 2.69
C PRO A 169 25.56 -0.40 4.17
N ALA A 170 26.42 -0.88 5.08
CA ALA A 170 26.28 -0.59 6.51
C ALA A 170 26.44 0.90 6.84
N LYS A 171 27.26 1.60 6.05
CA LYS A 171 27.64 3.00 6.26
C LYS A 171 26.93 3.97 5.31
N GLN A 172 26.59 3.51 4.11
CA GLN A 172 26.05 4.35 3.04
C GLN A 172 24.53 4.23 2.88
N ILE A 173 23.88 3.30 3.59
CA ILE A 173 22.43 3.13 3.54
C ILE A 173 21.83 3.45 4.91
N LEU A 174 20.84 4.34 4.91
CA LEU A 174 19.95 4.52 6.06
C LEU A 174 18.84 3.47 5.97
N PHE A 175 18.84 2.50 6.89
CA PHE A 175 17.76 1.54 6.99
C PHE A 175 16.56 2.17 7.68
N THR A 176 15.37 1.84 7.21
CA THR A 176 14.14 2.48 7.68
C THR A 176 13.04 1.46 7.86
N SER A 177 12.15 1.69 8.83
CA SER A 177 10.98 0.84 9.05
C SER A 177 9.86 1.59 9.77
N ASN A 178 8.64 1.07 9.68
CA ASN A 178 7.50 1.55 10.45
C ASN A 178 7.39 0.81 11.79
N ALA A 179 7.13 1.54 12.86
CA ALA A 179 6.69 1.04 14.16
C ALA A 179 5.25 1.49 14.39
N LEU A 180 4.29 0.64 14.02
CA LEU A 180 2.86 0.93 14.08
C LEU A 180 2.30 0.46 15.41
N LEU A 181 1.85 1.37 16.27
CA LEU A 181 1.40 1.04 17.63
C LEU A 181 -0.11 1.23 17.79
N THR A 182 -0.74 0.37 18.59
CA THR A 182 -2.16 0.49 18.95
C THR A 182 -2.41 0.25 20.44
N THR A 183 -3.64 0.49 20.85
CA THR A 183 -4.15 0.25 22.20
C THR A 183 -3.93 -1.20 22.64
N PRO A 184 -3.78 -1.44 23.95
CA PRO A 184 -3.53 -2.77 24.49
C PRO A 184 -4.70 -3.73 24.22
N LEU A 185 -4.39 -5.01 24.03
CA LEU A 185 -5.40 -6.06 24.07
C LEU A 185 -5.85 -6.31 25.50
N GLY A 186 -7.05 -6.89 25.69
CA GLY A 186 -7.57 -7.21 27.03
C GLY A 186 -6.71 -8.18 27.86
N SER A 187 -5.76 -8.86 27.20
CA SER A 187 -4.78 -9.78 27.78
C SER A 187 -3.39 -9.16 28.00
N ALA A 188 -3.20 -7.86 27.69
CA ALA A 188 -1.89 -7.22 27.77
C ALA A 188 -1.34 -7.18 29.21
N ASP A 189 -0.07 -7.53 29.37
CA ASP A 189 0.65 -7.35 30.63
C ASP A 189 1.27 -5.95 30.65
N LEU A 190 0.79 -5.12 31.58
CA LEU A 190 1.25 -3.75 31.75
C LEU A 190 2.04 -3.56 33.06
N SER A 191 2.36 -4.65 33.76
CA SER A 191 2.94 -4.60 35.12
C SER A 191 4.29 -3.90 35.20
N ASP A 192 5.05 -3.90 34.10
CA ASP A 192 6.34 -3.21 34.01
C ASP A 192 6.22 -1.70 33.78
N PHE A 193 5.04 -1.19 33.39
CA PHE A 193 4.81 0.24 33.19
C PHE A 193 4.34 0.92 34.48
N ASP A 194 4.74 2.18 34.69
CA ASP A 194 4.31 2.93 35.86
C ASP A 194 2.82 3.31 35.82
N ALA A 195 2.27 3.74 36.96
CA ALA A 195 0.85 4.05 37.09
C ALA A 195 0.40 5.23 36.20
N ASP A 196 1.31 6.16 35.89
CA ASP A 196 1.00 7.31 35.04
C ASP A 196 0.87 6.87 33.58
N PHE A 197 1.80 6.06 33.08
CA PHE A 197 1.74 5.45 31.76
C PHE A 197 0.48 4.58 31.61
N GLN A 198 0.17 3.74 32.59
CA GLN A 198 -1.04 2.91 32.56
C GLN A 198 -2.32 3.75 32.51
N SER A 199 -2.38 4.86 33.26
CA SER A 199 -3.52 5.78 33.25
C SER A 199 -3.68 6.45 31.89
N GLN A 200 -2.60 6.98 31.32
CA GLN A 200 -2.62 7.62 30.00
C GLN A 200 -3.00 6.63 28.89
N LEU A 201 -2.54 5.37 29.00
CA LEU A 201 -2.88 4.32 28.04
C LEU A 201 -4.37 3.95 28.11
N ALA A 202 -4.94 3.86 29.31
CA ALA A 202 -6.37 3.63 29.50
C ALA A 202 -7.20 4.76 28.88
N GLU A 203 -6.81 6.02 29.09
CA GLU A 203 -7.47 7.16 28.45
C GLU A 203 -7.35 7.13 26.91
N ALA A 204 -6.21 6.71 26.37
CA ALA A 204 -6.04 6.57 24.92
C ALA A 204 -6.93 5.47 24.32
N ALA A 205 -7.22 4.41 25.09
CA ALA A 205 -8.09 3.32 24.66
C ALA A 205 -9.59 3.69 24.61
N GLU A 206 -9.99 4.79 25.25
CA GLU A 206 -11.35 5.33 25.17
C GLU A 206 -11.56 6.26 23.96
N GLU A 207 -10.48 6.67 23.27
CA GLU A 207 -10.58 7.53 22.10
C GLU A 207 -11.01 6.74 20.84
N PRO A 208 -11.66 7.40 19.86
CA PRO A 208 -11.88 6.79 18.57
C PRO A 208 -10.56 6.56 17.83
N GLN A 209 -10.41 5.39 17.22
CA GLN A 209 -9.31 5.08 16.32
C GLN A 209 -9.34 6.00 15.08
N LEU A 210 -8.19 6.58 14.73
CA LEU A 210 -8.03 7.50 13.61
C LEU A 210 -7.48 6.84 12.35
N TYR A 211 -6.62 5.82 12.53
CA TYR A 211 -5.90 5.18 11.43
C TYR A 211 -6.00 3.66 11.52
N TRP A 212 -6.09 3.00 10.35
CA TRP A 212 -6.20 1.55 10.23
C TRP A 212 -4.94 1.01 9.57
N TYR A 213 -4.18 0.24 10.33
CA TYR A 213 -2.98 -0.45 9.87
C TYR A 213 -3.25 -1.96 9.72
N ASP A 214 -2.46 -2.63 8.89
CA ASP A 214 -2.62 -4.06 8.57
C ASP A 214 -2.32 -4.97 9.78
N HIS A 215 -1.33 -4.61 10.57
CA HIS A 215 -0.88 -5.36 11.76
C HIS A 215 -0.26 -4.39 12.79
N PRO A 216 -1.04 -3.47 13.38
CA PRO A 216 -0.51 -2.61 14.43
C PRO A 216 -0.18 -3.44 15.67
N ILE A 217 0.88 -3.04 16.37
CA ILE A 217 1.42 -3.74 17.53
C ILE A 217 0.74 -3.20 18.79
N PRO A 218 -0.02 -4.03 19.52
CA PRO A 218 -0.65 -3.61 20.77
C PRO A 218 0.41 -3.30 21.82
N ILE A 219 0.27 -2.16 22.50
CA ILE A 219 1.12 -1.83 23.65
C ILE A 219 0.92 -2.91 24.74
N GLY A 220 2.01 -3.36 25.35
CA GLY A 220 2.00 -4.44 26.35
C GLY A 220 1.93 -5.86 25.77
N VAL A 221 2.08 -6.02 24.45
CA VAL A 221 2.25 -7.36 23.85
C VAL A 221 3.56 -8.00 24.32
N ALA A 222 3.54 -9.32 24.53
CA ALA A 222 4.72 -10.10 24.90
C ALA A 222 5.83 -9.99 23.84
N ALA A 223 7.10 -10.07 24.26
CA ALA A 223 8.25 -9.83 23.41
C ALA A 223 8.31 -10.78 22.19
N GLU A 224 7.85 -12.01 22.34
CA GLU A 224 7.82 -13.03 21.27
C GLU A 224 6.81 -12.70 20.18
N SER A 225 5.78 -11.91 20.53
CA SER A 225 4.73 -11.43 19.62
C SER A 225 4.93 -9.98 19.22
N ASN A 226 6.03 -9.34 19.62
CA ASN A 226 6.37 -7.97 19.28
C ASN A 226 7.18 -7.93 17.98
N GLU A 227 6.51 -7.57 16.89
CA GLU A 227 7.12 -7.49 15.56
C GLU A 227 8.31 -6.51 15.52
N ILE A 228 8.28 -5.40 16.27
CA ILE A 228 9.40 -4.45 16.30
C ILE A 228 10.67 -5.12 16.86
N LEU A 229 10.55 -5.79 18.01
CA LEU A 229 11.68 -6.49 18.61
C LEU A 229 12.16 -7.63 17.70
N TYR A 230 11.24 -8.33 17.06
CA TYR A 230 11.55 -9.41 16.14
C TYR A 230 12.36 -8.91 14.92
N GLY A 231 11.86 -7.91 14.21
CA GLY A 231 12.51 -7.40 13.00
C GLY A 231 13.88 -6.79 13.30
N LEU A 232 13.99 -6.02 14.38
CA LEU A 232 15.27 -5.42 14.79
C LEU A 232 16.29 -6.48 15.23
N LYS A 233 15.86 -7.52 15.94
CA LYS A 233 16.73 -8.66 16.29
C LYS A 233 17.29 -9.35 15.05
N HIS A 234 16.47 -9.54 14.03
CA HIS A 234 16.89 -10.20 12.79
C HIS A 234 17.74 -9.29 11.90
N LEU A 235 17.48 -7.98 11.87
CA LEU A 235 18.38 -7.02 11.24
C LEU A 235 19.74 -7.02 11.93
N ASN A 236 19.76 -6.99 13.27
CA ASN A 236 21.00 -7.07 14.06
C ASN A 236 21.80 -8.34 13.73
N ALA A 237 21.13 -9.50 13.65
CA ALA A 237 21.76 -10.77 13.26
C ALA A 237 22.28 -10.74 11.81
N ALA A 238 21.56 -10.09 10.90
CA ALA A 238 22.00 -9.93 9.52
C ALA A 238 23.27 -9.08 9.42
N VAL A 239 23.37 -7.99 10.20
CA VAL A 239 24.57 -7.15 10.24
C VAL A 239 25.74 -7.87 10.92
N GLU A 240 25.48 -8.66 11.97
CA GLU A 240 26.51 -9.49 12.60
C GLU A 240 27.08 -10.52 11.61
N PHE A 241 26.24 -11.13 10.77
CA PHE A 241 26.70 -12.01 9.69
C PHE A 241 27.63 -11.28 8.73
N GLU A 242 27.28 -10.07 8.28
CA GLU A 242 28.14 -9.26 7.42
C GLU A 242 29.46 -8.87 8.11
N ARG A 243 29.43 -8.58 9.41
CA ARG A 243 30.64 -8.27 10.19
C ARG A 243 31.57 -9.47 10.28
N GLN A 244 31.03 -10.68 10.39
CA GLN A 244 31.85 -11.90 10.43
C GLN A 244 32.54 -12.17 9.09
N GLN A 245 31.89 -11.86 7.97
CA GLN A 245 32.49 -12.00 6.63
C GLN A 245 33.46 -10.86 6.29
N HIS A 246 33.15 -9.64 6.74
CA HIS A 246 33.86 -8.41 6.36
C HIS A 246 34.14 -7.48 7.57
N PRO A 247 34.93 -7.92 8.57
CA PRO A 247 35.06 -7.22 9.85
C PRO A 247 35.70 -5.83 9.77
N GLU A 248 36.53 -5.58 8.77
CA GLU A 248 37.27 -4.32 8.59
C GLU A 248 36.41 -3.19 8.00
N ILE A 249 35.25 -3.51 7.41
CA ILE A 249 34.42 -2.53 6.68
C ILE A 249 32.97 -2.47 7.19
N THR A 250 32.50 -3.46 7.94
CA THR A 250 31.11 -3.48 8.44
C THR A 250 30.98 -2.67 9.73
N ASP A 251 30.45 -1.46 9.60
CA ASP A 251 30.06 -0.61 10.73
C ASP A 251 28.72 -1.02 11.33
N LYS A 252 28.31 -0.35 12.42
CA LYS A 252 26.92 -0.44 12.89
C LYS A 252 25.99 0.20 11.85
N VAL A 253 24.79 -0.35 11.73
CA VAL A 253 23.77 0.18 10.82
C VAL A 253 22.88 1.20 11.54
N ASN A 254 22.65 2.35 10.91
CA ASN A 254 21.63 3.30 11.34
C ASN A 254 20.25 2.83 10.86
N CYS A 255 19.32 2.64 11.80
CA CYS A 255 17.93 2.25 11.55
C CYS A 255 16.97 3.31 12.09
N VAL A 256 16.19 3.92 11.21
CA VAL A 256 15.15 4.90 11.55
C VAL A 256 13.79 4.23 11.61
N LEU A 257 13.10 4.42 12.73
CA LEU A 257 11.72 3.99 12.94
C LEU A 257 10.78 5.20 12.87
N SER A 258 9.79 5.16 11.98
CA SER A 258 8.60 6.03 12.08
C SER A 258 7.64 5.43 13.10
N VAL A 259 7.40 6.15 14.19
CA VAL A 259 6.49 5.71 15.26
C VAL A 259 5.12 6.31 14.98
N SER A 260 4.28 5.54 14.29
CA SER A 260 2.91 5.93 13.95
C SER A 260 1.92 5.22 14.86
N VAL A 261 0.86 5.91 15.27
CA VAL A 261 -0.12 5.36 16.21
C VAL A 261 -1.52 5.31 15.62
N THR A 262 -2.39 4.45 16.15
CA THR A 262 -3.79 4.36 15.72
C THR A 262 -4.70 5.40 16.39
N HIS A 263 -4.29 5.95 17.55
CA HIS A 263 -5.05 6.89 18.37
C HIS A 263 -4.20 8.11 18.71
N LYS A 264 -4.81 9.29 18.78
CA LYS A 264 -4.08 10.56 18.97
C LYS A 264 -3.30 10.60 20.29
N ARG A 265 -3.89 10.17 21.42
CA ARG A 265 -3.17 10.18 22.70
C ARG A 265 -1.98 9.24 22.78
N LEU A 266 -1.92 8.20 21.95
CA LEU A 266 -0.78 7.28 21.93
C LEU A 266 0.51 7.94 21.40
N GLN A 267 0.42 9.08 20.72
CA GLN A 267 1.59 9.83 20.21
C GLN A 267 2.62 10.12 21.30
N MET A 268 2.14 10.42 22.51
CA MET A 268 2.99 10.74 23.65
C MET A 268 3.59 9.51 24.33
N LEU A 269 3.04 8.32 24.08
CA LEU A 269 3.42 7.06 24.71
C LEU A 269 4.31 6.18 23.82
N GLY A 270 4.25 6.35 22.50
CA GLY A 270 4.93 5.45 21.57
C GLY A 270 6.45 5.37 21.78
N LYS A 271 7.12 6.51 21.95
CA LYS A 271 8.58 6.54 22.17
C LYS A 271 8.97 5.96 23.54
N SER A 272 8.24 6.24 24.61
CA SER A 272 8.53 5.70 25.94
C SER A 272 8.32 4.19 25.97
N TYR A 273 7.25 3.70 25.35
CA TYR A 273 7.00 2.27 25.16
C TYR A 273 8.18 1.59 24.45
N LEU A 274 8.63 2.14 23.32
CA LEU A 274 9.76 1.58 22.55
C LEU A 274 11.04 1.51 23.37
N LYS A 275 11.40 2.58 24.09
CA LYS A 275 12.59 2.59 24.95
C LYS A 275 12.54 1.50 26.01
N GLN A 276 11.38 1.32 26.63
CA GLN A 276 11.19 0.29 27.64
C GLN A 276 11.24 -1.13 27.05
N ALA A 277 10.56 -1.35 25.92
CA ALA A 277 10.56 -2.65 25.25
C ALA A 277 11.96 -3.07 24.78
N LEU A 278 12.74 -2.11 24.23
CA LEU A 278 14.12 -2.36 23.82
C LEU A 278 15.05 -2.61 25.01
N ALA A 279 14.92 -1.84 26.09
CA ALA A 279 15.71 -2.01 27.31
C ALA A 279 15.46 -3.36 28.02
N ALA A 280 14.27 -3.93 27.85
CA ALA A 280 13.90 -5.25 28.38
C ALA A 280 14.34 -6.41 27.47
N SER A 281 14.87 -6.13 26.28
CA SER A 281 15.27 -7.14 25.28
C SER A 281 16.79 -7.35 25.21
N ASP A 282 17.23 -8.36 24.45
CA ASP A 282 18.66 -8.60 24.21
C ASP A 282 19.32 -7.37 23.55
N PRO A 283 20.55 -6.98 23.94
CA PRO A 283 21.24 -5.84 23.34
C PRO A 283 21.41 -5.97 21.81
N LEU A 284 21.02 -4.93 21.09
CA LEU A 284 21.13 -4.84 19.63
C LEU A 284 22.44 -4.14 19.24
N GLU A 285 23.57 -4.80 19.51
CA GLU A 285 24.90 -4.21 19.44
C GLU A 285 25.30 -3.71 18.03
N GLN A 286 24.68 -4.22 16.98
CA GLN A 286 25.01 -3.91 15.59
C GLN A 286 24.22 -2.72 15.03
N LEU A 287 23.26 -2.19 15.78
CA LEU A 287 22.33 -1.17 15.31
C LEU A 287 22.47 0.13 16.10
N ASN A 288 22.26 1.26 15.44
CA ASN A 288 21.90 2.53 16.05
C ASN A 288 20.44 2.79 15.68
N ILE A 289 19.55 2.84 16.66
CA ILE A 289 18.10 2.90 16.43
C ILE A 289 17.59 4.28 16.81
N PHE A 290 16.92 4.92 15.86
CA PHE A 290 16.35 6.26 16.01
C PHE A 290 14.84 6.21 15.80
N ALA A 291 14.06 6.54 16.81
CA ALA A 291 12.61 6.52 16.75
C ALA A 291 12.05 7.94 16.67
N PHE A 292 11.38 8.25 15.56
CA PHE A 292 10.74 9.54 15.31
C PHE A 292 9.23 9.41 15.51
N THR A 293 8.69 10.19 16.44
CA THR A 293 7.25 10.42 16.59
C THR A 293 6.85 11.69 15.84
N GLU A 294 5.54 11.92 15.70
CA GLU A 294 5.02 13.16 15.10
C GLU A 294 5.52 14.42 15.84
N ALA A 295 5.71 14.33 17.17
CA ALA A 295 6.25 15.43 17.95
C ALA A 295 7.72 15.75 17.56
N ASP A 296 8.52 14.73 17.24
CA ASP A 296 9.90 14.93 16.80
C ASP A 296 9.95 15.52 15.39
N THR A 297 9.08 15.08 14.48
CA THR A 297 8.99 15.65 13.13
C THR A 297 8.53 17.11 13.17
N ASP A 298 7.59 17.44 14.05
CA ASP A 298 7.15 18.83 14.30
C ASP A 298 8.30 19.70 14.83
N ILE A 299 9.12 19.17 15.75
CA ILE A 299 10.31 19.85 16.26
C ILE A 299 11.31 20.08 15.12
N LEU A 300 11.55 19.08 14.28
CA LEU A 300 12.44 19.19 13.12
C LEU A 300 11.92 20.23 12.12
N ILE A 301 10.62 20.25 11.82
CA ILE A 301 10.01 21.28 10.98
C ILE A 301 10.27 22.67 11.59
N ARG A 302 9.91 22.88 12.85
CA ARG A 302 9.95 24.21 13.49
C ARG A 302 11.35 24.74 13.74
N GLN A 303 12.30 23.87 14.07
CA GLN A 303 13.64 24.29 14.50
C GLN A 303 14.71 24.11 13.42
N VAL A 304 14.41 23.40 12.34
CA VAL A 304 15.36 23.11 11.25
C VAL A 304 14.78 23.56 9.90
N LEU A 305 13.69 22.94 9.43
CA LEU A 305 13.20 23.17 8.06
C LEU A 305 12.65 24.58 7.86
N LEU A 306 11.79 25.07 8.77
CA LEU A 306 11.24 26.42 8.69
C LEU A 306 12.33 27.50 8.71
N PRO A 307 13.31 27.48 9.64
CA PRO A 307 14.44 28.40 9.60
C PRO A 307 15.24 28.38 8.29
N ILE A 308 15.38 27.21 7.64
CA ILE A 308 16.01 27.11 6.31
C ILE A 308 15.18 27.86 5.27
N ILE A 309 13.87 27.60 5.21
CA ILE A 309 12.96 28.23 4.24
C ILE A 309 12.87 29.74 4.46
N GLU A 310 12.74 30.19 5.71
CA GLU A 310 12.71 31.61 6.08
C GLU A 310 13.98 32.36 5.67
N HIS A 311 15.12 31.68 5.61
CA HIS A 311 16.38 32.29 5.18
C HIS A 311 16.55 32.28 3.65
N CYS A 312 16.25 31.15 3.00
CA CYS A 312 16.66 30.91 1.62
C CYS A 312 15.55 31.15 0.59
N CYS A 313 14.31 30.80 0.92
CA CYS A 313 13.18 30.83 0.00
C CYS A 313 11.85 31.14 0.73
N PRO A 314 11.69 32.35 1.32
CA PRO A 314 10.53 32.65 2.15
C PRO A 314 9.19 32.43 1.43
N ARG A 315 8.23 31.83 2.15
CA ARG A 315 6.84 31.61 1.72
C ARG A 315 5.92 31.78 2.93
N ASP A 316 4.82 32.51 2.75
CA ASP A 316 3.86 32.76 3.86
C ASP A 316 3.21 31.47 4.38
N GLU A 317 3.03 30.48 3.51
CA GLU A 317 2.39 29.19 3.80
C GLU A 317 3.40 28.05 4.07
N ALA A 318 4.68 28.36 4.28
CA ALA A 318 5.74 27.36 4.45
C ALA A 318 5.45 26.32 5.55
N ALA A 319 4.89 26.76 6.69
CA ALA A 319 4.60 25.87 7.80
C ALA A 319 3.50 24.84 7.47
N ASP A 320 2.51 25.24 6.67
CA ASP A 320 1.46 24.34 6.21
C ASP A 320 2.01 23.38 5.15
N LEU A 321 2.75 23.90 4.17
CA LEU A 321 3.36 23.09 3.11
C LEU A 321 4.35 22.04 3.65
N LEU A 322 5.16 22.40 4.66
CA LEU A 322 6.11 21.47 5.28
C LEU A 322 5.44 20.43 6.19
N SER A 323 4.13 20.55 6.49
CA SER A 323 3.40 19.56 7.29
C SER A 323 3.34 18.18 6.63
N VAL A 324 3.71 18.07 5.34
CA VAL A 324 3.86 16.79 4.63
C VAL A 324 4.93 15.90 5.25
N PHE A 325 5.95 16.49 5.90
CA PHE A 325 7.03 15.79 6.57
C PHE A 325 6.59 15.33 7.98
N GLY A 326 6.00 14.12 8.07
CA GLY A 326 5.52 13.58 9.35
C GLY A 326 5.31 12.07 9.32
N VAL A 327 5.02 11.50 10.48
CA VAL A 327 4.87 10.03 10.65
C VAL A 327 3.45 9.62 11.01
N ASP A 328 2.62 10.49 11.57
CA ASP A 328 1.24 10.10 11.88
C ASP A 328 0.31 10.31 10.70
N GLY A 329 -0.49 9.30 10.39
CA GLY A 329 -1.34 9.32 9.22
C GLY A 329 -1.64 7.94 8.69
N ARG A 330 -2.28 7.91 7.53
CA ARG A 330 -2.31 6.71 6.71
C ARG A 330 -0.91 6.39 6.17
N TYR A 331 -0.74 5.17 5.63
CA TYR A 331 0.55 4.65 5.19
C TYR A 331 1.36 5.59 4.29
N GLY A 332 0.72 6.31 3.38
CA GLY A 332 1.40 7.21 2.45
C GLY A 332 2.27 8.28 3.11
N ARG A 333 1.81 8.88 4.22
CA ARG A 333 2.54 9.96 4.89
C ARG A 333 3.83 9.46 5.53
N HIS A 334 3.76 8.40 6.35
CA HIS A 334 4.95 7.85 6.98
C HIS A 334 5.91 7.20 5.98
N TYR A 335 5.40 6.61 4.89
CA TYR A 335 6.26 6.02 3.88
C TYR A 335 7.08 7.08 3.16
N SER A 336 6.47 8.21 2.84
CA SER A 336 7.18 9.37 2.30
C SER A 336 8.23 9.90 3.28
N PHE A 337 7.89 9.99 4.58
CA PHE A 337 8.87 10.34 5.62
C PHE A 337 10.07 9.39 5.65
N LEU A 338 9.85 8.08 5.65
CA LEU A 338 10.93 7.09 5.70
C LEU A 338 11.90 7.22 4.51
N LYS A 339 11.44 7.71 3.36
CA LYS A 339 12.34 8.05 2.25
C LYS A 339 13.00 9.41 2.48
N ALA A 340 12.20 10.44 2.73
CA ALA A 340 12.63 11.84 2.81
C ALA A 340 13.62 12.14 3.96
N ILE A 341 13.52 11.45 5.10
CA ILE A 341 14.46 11.63 6.24
C ILE A 341 15.91 11.38 5.83
N THR A 342 16.13 10.56 4.81
CA THR A 342 17.46 10.23 4.29
C THR A 342 18.13 11.43 3.62
N ALA A 343 17.34 12.31 2.98
CA ALA A 343 17.87 13.56 2.43
C ALA A 343 18.30 14.53 3.55
N VAL A 344 17.52 14.60 4.65
CA VAL A 344 17.92 15.35 5.85
C VAL A 344 19.21 14.76 6.43
N TRP A 345 19.30 13.44 6.51
CA TRP A 345 20.46 12.73 7.03
C TRP A 345 21.71 13.04 6.22
N HIS A 346 21.63 12.91 4.89
CA HIS A 346 22.72 13.21 3.97
C HIS A 346 23.24 14.65 4.14
N VAL A 347 22.33 15.63 4.15
CA VAL A 347 22.71 17.04 4.14
C VAL A 347 23.18 17.54 5.52
N LEU A 348 22.52 17.12 6.61
CA LEU A 348 22.70 17.71 7.94
C LEU A 348 23.40 16.80 8.95
N ILE A 349 23.44 15.48 8.72
CA ILE A 349 23.93 14.53 9.72
C ILE A 349 25.22 13.86 9.25
N ASP A 350 25.15 13.14 8.13
CA ASP A 350 26.25 12.35 7.58
C ASP A 350 26.16 12.28 6.03
N PRO A 351 27.03 13.00 5.30
CA PRO A 351 27.03 13.02 3.83
C PRO A 351 27.49 11.70 3.19
N GLU A 352 27.98 10.73 3.98
CA GLU A 352 28.32 9.40 3.47
C GLU A 352 27.09 8.53 3.19
N ILE A 353 25.93 8.87 3.75
CA ILE A 353 24.66 8.22 3.43
C ILE A 353 24.28 8.58 1.99
N LYS A 354 24.20 7.56 1.13
CA LYS A 354 23.87 7.70 -0.30
C LYS A 354 22.49 7.16 -0.65
N ALA A 355 21.86 6.38 0.22
CA ALA A 355 20.57 5.76 -0.07
C ALA A 355 19.75 5.46 1.19
N THR A 356 18.49 5.17 0.96
CA THR A 356 17.57 4.59 1.96
C THR A 356 17.14 3.20 1.55
N PHE A 357 16.93 2.33 2.52
CA PHE A 357 16.33 1.02 2.30
C PHE A 357 15.29 0.74 3.37
N LYS A 358 14.03 0.55 2.97
CA LYS A 358 12.93 0.22 3.86
C LYS A 358 12.83 -1.30 4.02
N ILE A 359 12.73 -1.75 5.25
CA ILE A 359 12.34 -3.11 5.62
C ILE A 359 10.98 -3.09 6.30
N ASP A 360 10.25 -4.19 6.28
CA ASP A 360 9.16 -4.42 7.23
C ASP A 360 9.70 -5.29 8.39
N LEU A 361 9.15 -5.11 9.59
CA LEU A 361 9.69 -5.79 10.79
C LEU A 361 9.24 -7.26 10.89
N ASP A 362 8.28 -7.67 10.06
CA ASP A 362 7.94 -9.08 9.80
C ASP A 362 8.77 -9.72 8.67
N GLN A 363 9.75 -9.00 8.11
CA GLN A 363 10.67 -9.49 7.07
C GLN A 363 12.08 -9.68 7.62
N VAL A 364 12.74 -10.76 7.19
CA VAL A 364 14.07 -11.15 7.64
C VAL A 364 15.00 -11.33 6.44
N PHE A 365 16.25 -10.87 6.52
CA PHE A 365 17.29 -11.25 5.55
C PHE A 365 17.77 -12.68 5.84
N PRO A 366 17.48 -13.69 4.99
CA PRO A 366 17.94 -15.06 5.21
C PRO A 366 19.37 -15.21 4.69
N GLN A 367 20.33 -14.61 5.40
CA GLN A 367 21.70 -14.41 4.93
C GLN A 367 22.38 -15.71 4.47
N ALA A 368 22.21 -16.80 5.22
CA ALA A 368 22.84 -18.08 4.91
C ALA A 368 22.28 -18.66 3.59
N GLU A 369 20.96 -18.68 3.44
CA GLU A 369 20.29 -19.17 2.25
C GLU A 369 20.58 -18.28 1.02
N LEU A 370 20.69 -16.96 1.22
CA LEU A 370 21.09 -16.03 0.16
C LEU A 370 22.49 -16.33 -0.36
N VAL A 371 23.48 -16.44 0.54
CA VAL A 371 24.85 -16.76 0.14
C VAL A 371 24.91 -18.13 -0.55
N GLU A 372 24.22 -19.13 -0.01
CA GLU A 372 24.18 -20.48 -0.59
C GLU A 372 23.58 -20.51 -2.00
N GLN A 373 22.45 -19.82 -2.21
CA GLN A 373 21.63 -19.99 -3.42
C GLN A 373 21.84 -18.90 -4.47
N THR A 374 22.38 -17.75 -4.09
CA THR A 374 22.60 -16.60 -4.98
C THR A 374 24.07 -16.18 -5.06
N GLY A 375 24.92 -16.67 -4.16
CA GLY A 375 26.35 -16.34 -4.11
C GLY A 375 26.67 -15.01 -3.40
N ALA A 376 25.67 -14.27 -2.92
CA ALA A 376 25.85 -13.02 -2.20
C ALA A 376 24.89 -12.91 -1.01
N SER A 377 25.32 -12.18 0.01
CA SER A 377 24.47 -11.78 1.13
C SER A 377 23.51 -10.66 0.70
N ALA A 378 22.55 -10.30 1.56
CA ALA A 378 21.65 -9.19 1.30
C ALA A 378 22.42 -7.88 1.04
N PHE A 379 23.49 -7.62 1.80
CA PHE A 379 24.30 -6.41 1.62
C PHE A 379 25.09 -6.48 0.32
N GLY A 380 25.58 -7.66 -0.08
CA GLY A 380 26.18 -7.85 -1.40
C GLY A 380 25.23 -7.49 -2.55
N HIS A 381 23.96 -7.89 -2.47
CA HIS A 381 22.96 -7.53 -3.49
C HIS A 381 22.64 -6.03 -3.54
N LEU A 382 22.75 -5.31 -2.42
CA LEU A 382 22.59 -3.85 -2.38
C LEU A 382 23.74 -3.09 -3.05
N GLN A 383 24.87 -3.73 -3.34
CA GLN A 383 26.01 -3.14 -4.05
C GLN A 383 25.90 -3.23 -5.58
N THR A 384 24.76 -3.71 -6.10
CA THR A 384 24.58 -3.89 -7.55
C THR A 384 24.73 -2.57 -8.32
N PRO A 385 25.50 -2.53 -9.43
CA PRO A 385 25.64 -1.34 -10.26
C PRO A 385 24.39 -1.05 -11.11
N LEU A 386 23.38 -1.93 -11.08
CA LEU A 386 22.07 -1.65 -11.66
C LEU A 386 21.30 -0.58 -10.87
N TRP A 387 21.56 -0.44 -9.57
CA TRP A 387 20.93 0.61 -8.78
C TRP A 387 21.59 1.95 -9.08
N GLY A 388 20.86 2.84 -9.76
CA GLY A 388 21.35 4.08 -10.35
C GLY A 388 21.77 3.98 -11.82
N ALA A 389 21.55 2.83 -12.48
CA ALA A 389 21.81 2.69 -13.91
C ALA A 389 20.83 3.50 -14.77
N THR A 390 21.24 3.84 -15.99
CA THR A 390 20.39 4.52 -16.97
C THR A 390 20.23 3.68 -18.24
N GLY A 391 19.09 3.84 -18.91
CA GLY A 391 18.79 3.08 -20.11
C GLY A 391 17.46 3.48 -20.76
N GLN A 392 16.93 2.57 -21.56
CA GLN A 392 15.65 2.72 -22.25
C GLN A 392 14.69 1.59 -21.85
N ASP A 393 13.45 1.93 -21.55
CA ASP A 393 12.40 0.93 -21.31
C ASP A 393 11.94 0.22 -22.60
N ALA A 394 11.04 -0.75 -22.47
CA ALA A 394 10.50 -1.51 -23.61
C ALA A 394 9.77 -0.66 -24.67
N SER A 395 9.39 0.58 -24.34
CA SER A 395 8.79 1.54 -25.27
C SER A 395 9.79 2.54 -25.85
N GLY A 396 11.09 2.40 -25.52
CA GLY A 396 12.17 3.28 -25.94
C GLY A 396 12.25 4.59 -25.16
N GLN A 397 11.58 4.71 -24.01
CA GLN A 397 11.64 5.91 -23.19
C GLN A 397 12.84 5.88 -22.24
N PRO A 398 13.55 7.01 -22.04
CA PRO A 398 14.64 7.10 -21.06
C PRO A 398 14.17 6.78 -19.64
N ILE A 399 14.94 5.95 -18.94
CA ILE A 399 14.67 5.54 -17.57
C ILE A 399 15.96 5.54 -16.72
N GLU A 400 15.85 6.06 -15.51
CA GLU A 400 16.86 5.93 -14.46
C GLU A 400 16.37 4.91 -13.42
N LEU A 401 17.17 3.88 -13.16
CA LEU A 401 16.92 2.87 -12.14
C LEU A 401 17.37 3.35 -10.76
N GLY A 402 16.99 4.57 -10.38
CA GLY A 402 17.38 5.23 -9.13
C GLY A 402 16.78 4.60 -7.87
N MET A 403 15.77 3.75 -8.02
CA MET A 403 15.21 2.94 -6.95
C MET A 403 15.64 1.47 -7.08
N ILE A 404 15.51 0.69 -6.02
CA ILE A 404 15.79 -0.76 -6.00
C ILE A 404 14.65 -1.48 -5.30
N ALA A 405 14.27 -2.66 -5.79
CA ALA A 405 13.28 -3.51 -5.14
C ALA A 405 13.73 -4.97 -5.14
N GLY A 406 13.66 -5.61 -3.98
CA GLY A 406 13.85 -7.04 -3.82
C GLY A 406 12.54 -7.83 -3.91
N ALA A 407 12.59 -9.09 -3.50
CA ALA A 407 11.48 -10.02 -3.51
C ALA A 407 11.24 -10.65 -2.14
N LEU A 408 10.11 -11.35 -2.01
CA LEU A 408 9.75 -12.08 -0.80
C LEU A 408 9.66 -13.58 -1.06
N VAL A 409 9.97 -14.35 -0.03
CA VAL A 409 9.65 -15.78 0.09
C VAL A 409 8.99 -16.03 1.43
N ASN A 410 7.91 -16.81 1.48
CA ASN A 410 7.26 -17.11 2.77
C ASN A 410 8.17 -17.98 3.65
N GLN A 411 8.12 -17.79 4.98
CA GLN A 411 8.83 -18.61 5.95
C GLN A 411 8.66 -20.11 5.71
N ARG A 412 7.41 -20.53 5.50
CA ARG A 412 7.05 -21.92 5.26
C ARG A 412 7.56 -22.47 3.94
N ASP A 413 7.89 -21.62 2.97
CA ASP A 413 8.24 -21.99 1.60
C ASP A 413 9.75 -21.89 1.33
N ILE A 414 10.53 -21.20 2.18
CA ILE A 414 11.97 -20.99 1.98
C ILE A 414 12.77 -22.29 1.85
N HIS A 415 12.30 -23.39 2.45
CA HIS A 415 12.92 -24.71 2.33
C HIS A 415 12.91 -25.26 0.89
N LYS A 416 12.07 -24.71 0.00
CA LYS A 416 12.03 -25.01 -1.44
C LYS A 416 13.03 -24.17 -2.24
N GLY A 417 13.58 -23.13 -1.64
CA GLY A 417 14.53 -22.18 -2.21
C GLY A 417 14.05 -20.73 -2.11
N VAL A 418 14.99 -19.78 -2.10
CA VAL A 418 14.72 -18.34 -1.96
C VAL A 418 13.92 -17.78 -3.15
N PHE A 419 14.01 -18.40 -4.32
CA PHE A 419 13.23 -18.06 -5.51
C PHE A 419 11.87 -18.78 -5.58
N THR A 420 11.29 -19.11 -4.44
CA THR A 420 9.92 -19.63 -4.40
C THR A 420 8.96 -18.45 -4.26
N PRO A 421 8.00 -18.27 -5.18
CA PRO A 421 7.09 -17.13 -5.12
C PRO A 421 6.26 -17.15 -3.83
N ASP A 422 6.16 -16.01 -3.16
CA ASP A 422 5.32 -15.82 -1.97
C ASP A 422 3.83 -15.85 -2.30
N VAL A 423 3.46 -15.39 -3.50
CA VAL A 423 2.12 -15.43 -4.08
C VAL A 423 2.12 -16.29 -5.33
N THR A 424 1.40 -17.41 -5.28
CA THR A 424 1.23 -18.33 -6.40
C THR A 424 -0.11 -18.12 -7.12
N PHE A 425 -0.18 -18.57 -8.38
CA PHE A 425 -1.43 -18.58 -9.14
C PHE A 425 -2.54 -19.32 -8.36
N PRO A 426 -3.73 -18.70 -8.22
CA PRO A 426 -4.81 -19.30 -7.46
C PRO A 426 -5.43 -20.49 -8.20
N GLY A 427 -5.45 -21.66 -7.56
CA GLY A 427 -6.07 -22.88 -8.10
C GLY A 427 -7.49 -23.20 -7.60
N ALA A 428 -8.07 -22.36 -6.75
CA ALA A 428 -9.44 -22.54 -6.22
C ALA A 428 -10.49 -21.84 -7.10
N GLY A 429 -11.76 -22.25 -6.94
CA GLY A 429 -12.90 -21.54 -7.53
C GLY A 429 -13.07 -20.13 -6.94
N LEU A 430 -13.74 -19.26 -7.69
CA LEU A 430 -13.93 -17.86 -7.33
C LEU A 430 -14.98 -17.66 -6.23
N ASN A 431 -14.69 -16.78 -5.28
CA ASN A 431 -15.73 -16.18 -4.44
C ASN A 431 -16.61 -15.25 -5.28
N PRO A 432 -17.88 -15.02 -4.89
CA PRO A 432 -18.79 -14.17 -5.66
C PRO A 432 -18.27 -12.76 -5.96
N ASP A 433 -17.57 -12.12 -5.01
CA ASP A 433 -16.97 -10.80 -5.20
C ASP A 433 -15.73 -10.82 -6.12
N GLU A 434 -15.10 -11.97 -6.33
CA GLU A 434 -13.93 -12.13 -7.20
C GLU A 434 -14.31 -12.17 -8.69
N TYR A 435 -15.57 -12.43 -9.04
CA TYR A 435 -16.08 -12.21 -10.40
C TYR A 435 -16.07 -10.73 -10.79
N VAL A 436 -16.12 -9.82 -9.81
CA VAL A 436 -16.04 -8.37 -10.05
C VAL A 436 -14.58 -7.90 -10.06
N PHE A 437 -13.73 -8.46 -9.19
CA PHE A 437 -12.33 -8.04 -9.06
C PHE A 437 -11.50 -9.08 -8.32
N PHE A 438 -10.41 -9.53 -8.93
CA PHE A 438 -9.60 -10.65 -8.40
C PHE A 438 -8.10 -10.36 -8.44
N SER A 439 -7.65 -9.39 -7.63
CA SER A 439 -6.23 -8.93 -7.62
C SER A 439 -5.19 -10.01 -7.35
N LYS A 440 -5.55 -11.13 -6.71
CA LYS A 440 -4.62 -12.24 -6.47
C LYS A 440 -4.05 -12.82 -7.78
N LEU A 441 -4.83 -12.83 -8.86
CA LEU A 441 -4.41 -13.35 -10.16
C LEU A 441 -3.31 -12.48 -10.81
N PRO A 442 -3.49 -11.17 -11.05
CA PRO A 442 -2.42 -10.32 -11.57
C PRO A 442 -1.27 -10.15 -10.58
N GLN A 443 -1.51 -10.28 -9.26
CA GLN A 443 -0.45 -10.32 -8.26
C GLN A 443 0.49 -11.51 -8.49
N ALA A 444 -0.06 -12.72 -8.60
CA ALA A 444 0.72 -13.93 -8.87
C ALA A 444 1.52 -13.82 -10.18
N LEU A 445 0.89 -13.31 -11.24
CA LEU A 445 1.56 -13.04 -12.52
C LEU A 445 2.75 -12.09 -12.33
N SER A 446 2.55 -10.98 -11.61
CA SER A 446 3.62 -10.00 -11.39
C SER A 446 4.71 -10.54 -10.46
N THR A 447 4.36 -11.35 -9.46
CA THR A 447 5.33 -12.05 -8.60
C THR A 447 6.22 -12.97 -9.44
N GLU A 448 5.65 -13.87 -10.25
CA GLU A 448 6.45 -14.81 -11.04
C GLU A 448 7.24 -14.15 -12.19
N ALA A 449 6.64 -13.14 -12.84
CA ALA A 449 7.28 -12.44 -13.95
C ALA A 449 8.36 -11.46 -13.50
N GLU A 450 8.09 -10.67 -12.46
CA GLU A 450 8.99 -9.59 -12.04
C GLU A 450 9.92 -10.03 -10.91
N MET A 451 9.39 -10.59 -9.82
CA MET A 451 10.16 -10.86 -8.60
C MET A 451 11.06 -12.09 -8.69
N MET A 452 10.62 -13.13 -9.41
CA MET A 452 11.31 -14.42 -9.49
C MET A 452 12.28 -14.53 -10.67
N THR A 453 12.40 -13.48 -11.49
CA THR A 453 13.32 -13.46 -12.62
C THR A 453 14.77 -13.58 -12.12
N ARG A 454 15.60 -14.32 -12.87
CA ARG A 454 17.03 -14.47 -12.58
C ARG A 454 17.83 -13.93 -13.75
N TYR A 455 18.97 -13.34 -13.44
CA TYR A 455 19.93 -12.93 -14.46
C TYR A 455 20.99 -13.99 -14.63
N GLU A 456 21.21 -14.40 -15.87
CA GLU A 456 22.20 -15.41 -16.22
C GLU A 456 23.10 -14.86 -17.35
N PRO A 457 24.44 -14.94 -17.20
CA PRO A 457 25.35 -14.48 -18.23
C PRO A 457 25.06 -15.10 -19.61
N GLY A 458 24.94 -14.27 -20.63
CA GLY A 458 24.66 -14.70 -22.01
C GLY A 458 23.19 -14.95 -22.33
N THR A 459 22.27 -14.68 -21.41
CA THR A 459 20.83 -14.67 -21.68
C THR A 459 20.34 -13.27 -22.08
N ALA A 460 19.06 -13.15 -22.48
CA ALA A 460 18.47 -11.87 -22.84
C ALA A 460 18.35 -10.90 -21.66
N LEU A 461 18.36 -11.40 -20.42
CA LEU A 461 18.37 -10.61 -19.19
C LEU A 461 19.63 -11.00 -18.41
N ASP A 462 20.74 -10.34 -18.73
CA ASP A 462 22.06 -10.65 -18.17
C ASP A 462 22.43 -9.77 -16.96
N GLY A 463 21.62 -8.73 -16.66
CA GLY A 463 21.89 -7.79 -15.58
C GLY A 463 23.03 -6.80 -15.89
N GLU A 464 23.53 -6.77 -17.13
CA GLU A 464 24.58 -5.86 -17.57
C GLU A 464 24.13 -5.00 -18.76
N LYS A 465 23.57 -5.64 -19.80
CA LYS A 465 23.03 -5.00 -21.00
C LYS A 465 21.52 -4.90 -20.96
N ALA A 466 20.87 -5.80 -20.26
CA ALA A 466 19.44 -5.76 -20.07
C ALA A 466 19.03 -6.30 -18.70
N CYS A 467 18.06 -5.65 -18.10
CA CYS A 467 17.48 -6.04 -16.83
C CYS A 467 15.97 -5.80 -16.84
N LEU A 468 15.27 -6.14 -15.74
CA LEU A 468 13.89 -5.73 -15.54
C LEU A 468 13.81 -4.46 -14.68
N GLN A 469 12.83 -3.60 -14.98
CA GLN A 469 12.30 -2.65 -13.99
C GLN A 469 11.22 -3.34 -13.15
N ARG A 470 11.10 -2.96 -11.88
CA ARG A 470 10.02 -3.40 -10.98
C ARG A 470 8.91 -2.35 -10.93
N ILE A 471 7.69 -2.81 -11.10
CA ILE A 471 6.46 -2.04 -10.84
C ILE A 471 5.72 -2.66 -9.66
N HIS A 472 5.63 -3.99 -9.63
CA HIS A 472 5.15 -4.69 -8.45
C HIS A 472 6.24 -4.64 -7.38
N VAL A 473 6.03 -3.77 -6.39
CA VAL A 473 6.85 -3.65 -5.19
C VAL A 473 6.06 -4.11 -3.96
N THR A 474 6.81 -4.44 -2.90
CA THR A 474 6.29 -4.82 -1.59
C THR A 474 6.54 -3.68 -0.60
N GLY A 475 5.71 -3.60 0.46
CA GLY A 475 5.80 -2.55 1.49
C GLY A 475 7.23 -2.33 2.00
N GLY A 476 7.95 -3.42 2.29
CA GLY A 476 9.38 -3.46 2.58
C GLY A 476 10.23 -4.02 1.43
N THR A 477 11.54 -4.14 1.66
CA THR A 477 12.53 -4.61 0.70
C THR A 477 12.71 -3.68 -0.52
N ASN A 478 12.73 -2.37 -0.30
CA ASN A 478 12.92 -1.39 -1.38
C ASN A 478 13.67 -0.13 -0.93
N GLY A 479 14.38 0.51 -1.86
CA GLY A 479 15.23 1.66 -1.59
C GLY A 479 15.27 2.68 -2.72
N ILE A 480 15.82 3.86 -2.42
CA ILE A 480 16.08 4.94 -3.39
C ILE A 480 17.41 5.62 -3.06
N LEU A 481 18.18 5.98 -4.10
CA LEU A 481 19.39 6.79 -3.94
C LEU A 481 19.02 8.22 -3.56
N VAL A 482 19.82 8.86 -2.72
CA VAL A 482 19.58 10.26 -2.28
C VAL A 482 19.54 11.21 -3.48
N ASP A 483 20.40 11.02 -4.47
CA ASP A 483 20.43 11.85 -5.68
C ASP A 483 19.12 11.71 -6.48
N SER A 484 18.66 10.48 -6.72
CA SER A 484 17.39 10.22 -7.39
C SER A 484 16.20 10.75 -6.58
N LEU A 485 16.23 10.58 -5.25
CA LEU A 485 15.20 11.10 -4.34
C LEU A 485 15.06 12.61 -4.45
N ARG A 486 16.18 13.35 -4.44
CA ARG A 486 16.20 14.81 -4.53
C ARG A 486 15.87 15.33 -5.94
N ARG A 487 16.22 14.57 -6.97
CA ARG A 487 15.99 14.90 -8.38
C ARG A 487 14.53 14.72 -8.79
N PHE A 488 13.97 13.53 -8.54
CA PHE A 488 12.62 13.17 -8.97
C PHE A 488 11.55 13.55 -7.95
N GLN A 489 11.95 13.73 -6.68
CA GLN A 489 11.09 14.10 -5.56
C GLN A 489 9.85 13.19 -5.40
N PRO A 490 9.98 11.85 -5.50
CA PRO A 490 8.86 10.96 -5.37
C PRO A 490 8.27 11.00 -3.95
N PHE A 491 6.94 10.90 -3.88
CA PHE A 491 6.19 10.79 -2.65
C PHE A 491 4.94 9.93 -2.82
N THR A 492 4.46 9.39 -1.71
CA THR A 492 3.14 8.76 -1.64
C THR A 492 2.19 9.75 -0.96
N PRO A 493 1.06 10.09 -1.60
CA PRO A 493 0.12 11.03 -1.00
C PRO A 493 -0.42 10.56 0.35
N SER A 494 -0.62 11.48 1.29
CA SER A 494 -1.00 11.16 2.68
C SER A 494 -2.35 10.46 2.81
N PHE A 495 -3.22 10.55 1.80
CA PHE A 495 -4.51 9.88 1.77
C PHE A 495 -4.42 8.38 1.41
N ILE A 496 -3.28 7.90 0.92
CA ILE A 496 -3.08 6.49 0.58
C ILE A 496 -3.00 5.64 1.85
N GLY A 497 -4.02 4.78 2.02
CA GLY A 497 -4.20 3.93 3.20
C GLY A 497 -3.57 2.53 3.12
N ARG A 498 -3.15 2.07 1.95
CA ARG A 498 -2.53 0.75 1.72
C ARG A 498 -1.75 0.79 0.42
N ALA A 499 -0.72 -0.07 0.31
CA ALA A 499 0.12 -0.21 -0.88
C ALA A 499 0.79 1.11 -1.28
N GLU A 500 1.25 1.81 -0.25
CA GLU A 500 1.95 3.07 -0.31
C GLU A 500 3.22 3.01 -1.16
N ASP A 501 3.91 1.87 -1.14
CA ASP A 501 5.06 1.53 -1.96
C ASP A 501 4.72 1.52 -3.46
N GLN A 502 3.55 0.99 -3.82
CA GLN A 502 3.10 0.96 -5.20
C GLN A 502 2.60 2.33 -5.69
N ALA A 503 2.05 3.14 -4.79
CA ALA A 503 1.62 4.51 -5.10
C ALA A 503 2.78 5.50 -5.19
N TYR A 504 3.94 5.20 -4.59
CA TYR A 504 5.09 6.11 -4.51
C TYR A 504 5.59 6.56 -5.88
N ILE A 505 5.76 5.60 -6.82
CA ILE A 505 6.31 5.87 -8.15
C ILE A 505 5.38 6.73 -9.02
N LEU A 506 4.06 6.70 -8.78
CA LEU A 506 3.07 7.44 -9.58
C LEU A 506 3.31 8.95 -9.54
N SER A 507 3.83 9.49 -8.43
CA SER A 507 4.11 10.93 -8.28
C SER A 507 5.16 11.45 -9.27
N THR A 508 5.92 10.55 -9.89
CA THR A 508 6.95 10.88 -10.88
C THR A 508 6.47 10.76 -12.32
N PHE A 509 5.25 10.29 -12.54
CA PHE A 509 4.70 10.09 -13.89
C PHE A 509 4.41 11.44 -14.56
N GLY A 510 4.65 11.48 -15.88
CA GLY A 510 4.61 12.70 -16.69
C GLY A 510 5.89 13.56 -16.67
N GLN A 511 6.93 13.17 -15.92
CA GLN A 511 8.26 13.78 -16.03
C GLN A 511 8.98 13.33 -17.33
N SER A 512 9.94 14.13 -17.80
CA SER A 512 10.65 13.87 -19.08
C SER A 512 11.57 12.65 -19.05
N GLU A 513 12.13 12.34 -17.89
CA GLU A 513 12.86 11.11 -17.62
C GLU A 513 12.05 10.30 -16.62
N ARG A 514 12.01 8.97 -16.79
CA ARG A 514 11.27 8.10 -15.87
C ARG A 514 12.18 7.62 -14.74
N LEU A 515 11.66 7.64 -13.52
CA LEU A 515 12.26 6.91 -12.40
C LEU A 515 11.73 5.47 -12.39
N GLY A 516 12.61 4.50 -12.14
CA GLY A 516 12.26 3.09 -12.03
C GLY A 516 12.96 2.39 -10.87
N TYR A 517 12.37 1.27 -10.45
CA TYR A 517 13.02 0.33 -9.53
C TYR A 517 13.87 -0.67 -10.32
N ALA A 518 15.18 -0.74 -10.04
CA ALA A 518 16.02 -1.85 -10.44
C ALA A 518 15.47 -3.15 -9.82
N HIS A 519 15.24 -4.16 -10.66
CA HIS A 519 15.07 -5.52 -10.18
C HIS A 519 16.43 -6.08 -9.74
N ALA A 520 16.60 -6.28 -8.43
CA ALA A 520 17.79 -6.89 -7.86
C ALA A 520 17.62 -8.41 -7.74
N SER A 521 18.06 -9.14 -8.77
CA SER A 521 18.01 -10.61 -8.81
C SER A 521 18.77 -11.20 -7.63
N GLY A 522 18.04 -11.81 -6.68
CA GLY A 522 18.62 -12.42 -5.48
C GLY A 522 18.55 -11.57 -4.21
N LEU A 523 18.12 -10.31 -4.28
CA LEU A 523 17.74 -9.54 -3.09
C LEU A 523 16.39 -10.03 -2.57
N ILE A 524 16.40 -11.02 -1.68
CA ILE A 524 15.18 -11.68 -1.20
C ILE A 524 15.12 -11.63 0.32
N MET A 525 13.97 -11.22 0.87
CA MET A 525 13.66 -11.32 2.29
C MET A 525 12.66 -12.44 2.55
N ARG A 526 12.79 -13.10 3.70
CA ARG A 526 11.85 -14.10 4.19
C ARG A 526 10.70 -13.38 4.91
N HIS A 527 9.46 -13.75 4.59
CA HIS A 527 8.26 -13.18 5.22
C HIS A 527 7.73 -14.08 6.33
N ASP A 528 7.79 -13.60 7.57
CA ASP A 528 7.50 -14.38 8.79
C ASP A 528 6.14 -14.02 9.42
N LYS A 529 5.10 -13.85 8.59
CA LYS A 529 3.73 -13.44 9.01
C LYS A 529 3.03 -14.39 9.99
N GLU A 530 3.35 -15.67 9.98
CA GLU A 530 2.60 -16.70 10.72
C GLU A 530 2.98 -16.73 12.22
N GLY A 531 4.04 -16.02 12.63
CA GLY A 531 4.57 -16.02 14.00
C GLY A 531 3.97 -14.99 14.96
N PHE A 532 3.23 -13.99 14.48
CA PHE A 532 2.73 -12.87 15.29
C PHE A 532 1.24 -12.98 15.63
N ALA A 533 0.83 -12.32 16.71
CA ALA A 533 -0.46 -12.48 17.39
C ALA A 533 -1.67 -12.61 16.43
N GLN A 534 -2.18 -13.86 16.31
CA GLN A 534 -3.34 -14.20 15.49
C GLN A 534 -4.59 -13.36 15.84
N GLU A 535 -4.69 -12.93 17.10
CA GLU A 535 -5.78 -12.09 17.60
C GLU A 535 -5.78 -10.69 16.98
N ALA A 536 -4.61 -10.04 16.85
CA ALA A 536 -4.48 -8.75 16.18
C ALA A 536 -4.75 -8.85 14.66
N ILE A 537 -4.31 -9.94 14.02
CA ILE A 537 -4.58 -10.21 12.61
C ILE A 537 -6.08 -10.43 12.36
N ALA A 538 -6.78 -11.10 13.28
CA ALA A 538 -8.23 -11.29 13.19
C ALA A 538 -8.97 -9.95 13.29
N MET A 539 -8.58 -9.07 14.23
CA MET A 539 -9.17 -7.73 14.38
C MET A 539 -8.93 -6.83 13.18
N ALA A 540 -7.79 -6.93 12.49
CA ALA A 540 -7.46 -6.10 11.34
C ALA A 540 -8.10 -6.57 10.02
N LYS A 541 -8.67 -7.79 9.97
CA LYS A 541 -9.16 -8.41 8.72
C LYS A 541 -10.24 -7.58 7.99
N VAL A 542 -11.21 -7.05 8.73
CA VAL A 542 -12.28 -6.21 8.17
C VAL A 542 -11.69 -4.92 7.60
N GLY A 543 -10.87 -4.22 8.39
CA GLY A 543 -10.20 -2.99 7.97
C GLY A 543 -9.33 -3.19 6.72
N LYS A 544 -8.61 -4.33 6.66
CA LYS A 544 -7.81 -4.70 5.49
C LYS A 544 -8.63 -4.80 4.21
N GLN A 545 -9.75 -5.53 4.28
CA GLN A 545 -10.58 -5.74 3.11
C GLN A 545 -11.33 -4.47 2.66
N VAL A 546 -11.80 -3.65 3.60
CA VAL A 546 -12.35 -2.31 3.29
C VAL A 546 -11.29 -1.41 2.66
N GLY A 547 -10.05 -1.47 3.18
CA GLY A 547 -8.92 -0.73 2.63
C GLY A 547 -8.61 -1.07 1.17
N ASP A 548 -8.82 -2.32 0.73
CA ASP A 548 -8.67 -2.68 -0.69
C ASP A 548 -9.75 -2.05 -1.59
N TYR A 549 -10.94 -1.76 -1.06
CA TYR A 549 -11.98 -1.03 -1.80
C TYR A 549 -11.65 0.45 -1.89
N LEU A 550 -11.20 1.05 -0.77
CA LEU A 550 -10.67 2.41 -0.77
C LEU A 550 -9.48 2.54 -1.71
N ARG A 551 -8.62 1.52 -1.79
CA ARG A 551 -7.49 1.50 -2.72
C ARG A 551 -7.92 1.68 -4.17
N ILE A 552 -8.99 1.01 -4.61
CA ILE A 552 -9.55 1.18 -5.96
C ILE A 552 -9.98 2.63 -6.19
N LEU A 553 -10.73 3.21 -5.24
CA LEU A 553 -11.20 4.59 -5.32
C LEU A 553 -10.02 5.59 -5.36
N MET A 554 -9.09 5.47 -4.41
CA MET A 554 -7.97 6.40 -4.26
C MET A 554 -6.97 6.29 -5.40
N PHE A 555 -6.61 5.08 -5.86
CA PHE A 555 -5.65 4.91 -6.97
C PHE A 555 -6.23 5.42 -8.29
N SER A 556 -7.53 5.21 -8.54
CA SER A 556 -8.17 5.69 -9.76
C SER A 556 -8.21 7.22 -9.80
N ALA A 557 -8.68 7.86 -8.72
CA ALA A 557 -8.70 9.31 -8.63
C ALA A 557 -7.29 9.94 -8.55
N TYR A 558 -6.31 9.23 -7.95
CA TYR A 558 -4.93 9.67 -7.97
C TYR A 558 -4.36 9.66 -9.39
N ALA A 559 -4.59 8.60 -10.17
CA ALA A 559 -4.16 8.53 -11.57
C ALA A 559 -4.78 9.64 -12.43
N GLU A 560 -6.00 10.09 -12.13
CA GLU A 560 -6.64 11.24 -12.79
C GLU A 560 -6.01 12.58 -12.41
N ALA A 561 -5.49 12.71 -11.18
CA ALA A 561 -4.82 13.93 -10.70
C ALA A 561 -3.37 14.08 -11.22
N LEU A 562 -2.80 13.03 -11.83
CA LEU A 562 -1.46 13.09 -12.42
C LEU A 562 -1.46 13.92 -13.71
N SER A 563 -0.29 14.45 -14.07
CA SER A 563 -0.10 15.20 -15.33
C SER A 563 -0.22 14.32 -16.59
N GLN A 564 -0.03 13.01 -16.43
CA GLN A 564 -0.09 11.99 -17.48
C GLN A 564 -1.48 11.35 -17.52
N SER A 565 -1.93 10.87 -18.69
CA SER A 565 -3.27 10.28 -18.79
C SER A 565 -3.38 8.95 -18.03
N VAL A 566 -4.59 8.62 -17.57
CA VAL A 566 -4.89 7.34 -16.91
C VAL A 566 -4.48 6.14 -17.76
N GLY A 567 -4.70 6.20 -19.08
CA GLY A 567 -4.33 5.12 -19.99
C GLY A 567 -2.81 4.88 -20.04
N GLU A 568 -2.01 5.94 -20.04
CA GLU A 568 -0.55 5.81 -20.02
C GLU A 568 -0.04 5.38 -18.63
N THR A 569 -0.66 5.88 -17.55
CA THR A 569 -0.40 5.40 -16.17
C THR A 569 -0.63 3.89 -16.06
N LYS A 570 -1.73 3.37 -16.63
CA LYS A 570 -2.02 1.93 -16.69
C LYS A 570 -1.07 1.16 -17.60
N ALA A 571 -0.71 1.73 -18.75
CA ALA A 571 0.28 1.12 -19.65
C ALA A 571 1.59 0.82 -18.91
N VAL A 572 2.00 1.67 -17.97
CA VAL A 572 3.13 1.40 -17.09
C VAL A 572 2.77 0.39 -15.99
N THR A 573 1.69 0.62 -15.24
CA THR A 573 1.44 -0.05 -13.95
C THR A 573 0.78 -1.43 -14.04
N ASP A 574 0.13 -1.76 -15.15
CA ASP A 574 -0.54 -3.05 -15.33
C ASP A 574 0.46 -4.22 -15.38
N PRO A 575 0.12 -5.40 -14.81
CA PRO A 575 -1.24 -5.77 -14.41
C PRO A 575 -1.54 -5.62 -12.92
N PHE A 576 -0.62 -5.84 -11.99
CA PHE A 576 -0.98 -5.87 -10.56
C PHE A 576 -1.24 -4.49 -9.96
N THR A 577 -0.28 -3.56 -10.03
CA THR A 577 -0.49 -2.22 -9.47
C THR A 577 -1.60 -1.49 -10.22
N GLY A 578 -1.59 -1.59 -11.54
CA GLY A 578 -2.57 -0.93 -12.42
C GLY A 578 -3.99 -1.45 -12.28
N CYS A 579 -4.22 -2.67 -11.76
CA CYS A 579 -5.58 -3.17 -11.58
C CYS A 579 -6.39 -2.39 -10.53
N PHE A 580 -5.73 -1.62 -9.64
CA PHE A 580 -6.41 -0.71 -8.72
C PHE A 580 -6.75 0.66 -9.34
N VAL A 581 -6.27 0.93 -10.56
CA VAL A 581 -6.68 2.08 -11.39
C VAL A 581 -7.77 1.58 -12.34
N SER A 582 -9.02 1.72 -11.92
CA SER A 582 -10.21 1.24 -12.63
C SER A 582 -10.84 2.34 -13.46
N GLN A 583 -11.47 1.97 -14.58
CA GLN A 583 -12.35 2.87 -15.34
C GLN A 583 -13.74 3.00 -14.71
N LEU A 584 -14.09 2.09 -13.79
CA LEU A 584 -15.37 2.06 -13.08
C LEU A 584 -15.13 1.93 -11.55
N PRO A 585 -14.35 2.84 -10.94
CA PRO A 585 -13.89 2.67 -9.55
C PRO A 585 -15.03 2.59 -8.55
N THR A 586 -16.07 3.42 -8.71
CA THR A 586 -17.24 3.47 -7.81
C THR A 586 -18.04 2.18 -7.92
N THR A 587 -18.34 1.76 -9.16
CA THR A 587 -19.07 0.52 -9.44
C THR A 587 -18.34 -0.68 -8.88
N VAL A 588 -17.05 -0.84 -9.19
CA VAL A 588 -16.26 -1.99 -8.73
C VAL A 588 -16.18 -2.02 -7.20
N ALA A 589 -15.85 -0.90 -6.54
CA ALA A 589 -15.71 -0.86 -5.09
C ALA A 589 -17.02 -1.21 -4.36
N LEU A 590 -18.15 -0.62 -4.78
CA LEU A 590 -19.45 -0.82 -4.14
C LEU A 590 -20.04 -2.21 -4.42
N LEU A 591 -19.86 -2.74 -5.63
CA LEU A 591 -20.29 -4.11 -5.93
C LEU A 591 -19.51 -5.14 -5.11
N ARG A 592 -18.18 -5.02 -5.03
CA ARG A 592 -17.36 -5.92 -4.20
C ARG A 592 -17.79 -5.87 -2.74
N PHE A 593 -17.99 -4.66 -2.21
CA PHE A 593 -18.46 -4.46 -0.85
C PHE A 593 -19.79 -5.20 -0.61
N SER A 594 -20.81 -4.97 -1.43
CA SER A 594 -22.13 -5.56 -1.24
C SER A 594 -22.20 -7.07 -1.50
N LEU A 595 -21.43 -7.58 -2.48
CA LEU A 595 -21.32 -9.02 -2.71
C LEU A 595 -20.60 -9.72 -1.55
N LYS A 596 -19.60 -9.08 -0.95
CA LYS A 596 -18.95 -9.62 0.25
C LYS A 596 -19.92 -9.70 1.43
N VAL A 597 -20.67 -8.63 1.69
CA VAL A 597 -21.70 -8.60 2.74
C VAL A 597 -22.72 -9.74 2.52
N ALA A 598 -23.22 -9.90 1.30
CA ALA A 598 -24.15 -10.97 0.96
C ALA A 598 -23.52 -12.36 1.16
N THR A 599 -22.25 -12.53 0.81
CA THR A 599 -21.49 -13.78 1.04
C THR A 599 -21.38 -14.12 2.52
N LEU A 600 -21.09 -13.15 3.39
CA LEU A 600 -21.00 -13.35 4.83
C LEU A 600 -22.35 -13.79 5.43
N PHE A 601 -23.45 -13.12 5.03
CA PHE A 601 -24.79 -13.55 5.45
C PHE A 601 -25.17 -14.93 4.93
N HIS A 602 -24.82 -15.26 3.68
CA HIS A 602 -25.09 -16.57 3.09
C HIS A 602 -24.30 -17.68 3.80
N ALA A 603 -23.06 -17.40 4.21
CA ALA A 603 -22.20 -18.31 4.97
C ALA A 603 -22.60 -18.43 6.46
N GLY A 604 -23.69 -17.80 6.90
CA GLY A 604 -24.14 -17.87 8.29
C GLY A 604 -23.26 -17.10 9.27
N LYS A 605 -22.58 -16.04 8.81
CA LYS A 605 -21.67 -15.19 9.59
C LYS A 605 -22.22 -13.77 9.79
N PRO A 606 -23.38 -13.59 10.46
CA PRO A 606 -24.02 -12.28 10.56
C PRO A 606 -23.22 -11.26 11.38
N GLN A 607 -22.50 -11.68 12.43
CA GLN A 607 -21.67 -10.76 13.21
C GLN A 607 -20.53 -10.17 12.36
N GLU A 608 -19.80 -11.01 11.61
CA GLU A 608 -18.76 -10.54 10.67
C GLU A 608 -19.37 -9.60 9.61
N ALA A 609 -20.59 -9.89 9.13
CA ALA A 609 -21.27 -9.04 8.15
C ALA A 609 -21.63 -7.65 8.71
N ILE A 610 -22.11 -7.59 9.95
CA ILE A 610 -22.48 -6.33 10.62
C ILE A 610 -21.24 -5.47 10.83
N GLU A 611 -20.17 -6.05 11.41
CA GLU A 611 -18.91 -5.35 11.62
C GLU A 611 -18.33 -4.81 10.29
N PHE A 612 -18.45 -5.60 9.23
CA PHE A 612 -18.05 -5.20 7.88
C PHE A 612 -18.87 -4.04 7.33
N ILE A 613 -20.19 -4.03 7.57
CA ILE A 613 -21.07 -2.93 7.17
C ILE A 613 -20.72 -1.66 7.96
N ASP A 614 -20.65 -1.75 9.28
CA ASP A 614 -20.44 -0.60 10.15
C ASP A 614 -19.10 0.08 9.84
N THR A 615 -18.04 -0.72 9.67
CA THR A 615 -16.71 -0.23 9.30
C THR A 615 -16.67 0.30 7.87
N GLY A 616 -17.21 -0.47 6.92
CA GLY A 616 -17.06 -0.18 5.50
C GLY A 616 -17.89 0.99 5.01
N VAL A 617 -19.12 1.16 5.50
CA VAL A 617 -20.04 2.22 5.04
C VAL A 617 -19.50 3.60 5.39
N SER A 618 -19.03 3.79 6.62
CA SER A 618 -18.44 5.06 7.05
C SER A 618 -17.24 5.42 6.18
N GLN A 619 -16.29 4.50 6.04
CA GLN A 619 -15.06 4.74 5.29
C GLN A 619 -15.30 4.93 3.79
N LEU A 620 -16.18 4.13 3.17
CA LEU A 620 -16.51 4.26 1.75
C LEU A 620 -17.25 5.57 1.46
N LYS A 621 -18.15 6.01 2.35
CA LYS A 621 -18.83 7.30 2.20
C LYS A 621 -17.84 8.46 2.21
N ASP A 622 -16.89 8.45 3.15
CA ASP A 622 -15.84 9.46 3.23
C ASP A 622 -14.93 9.41 2.00
N GLY A 623 -14.51 8.21 1.58
CA GLY A 623 -13.71 8.00 0.37
C GLY A 623 -14.38 8.50 -0.90
N LEU A 624 -15.67 8.18 -1.09
CA LEU A 624 -16.46 8.67 -2.24
C LEU A 624 -16.61 10.19 -2.22
N THR A 625 -16.83 10.79 -1.05
CA THR A 625 -16.92 12.24 -0.92
C THR A 625 -15.59 12.91 -1.25
N PHE A 626 -14.48 12.32 -0.83
CA PHE A 626 -13.13 12.86 -1.03
C PHE A 626 -12.69 12.92 -2.50
N ILE A 627 -13.13 11.96 -3.32
CA ILE A 627 -12.79 11.89 -4.75
C ILE A 627 -13.74 12.68 -5.65
N GLN A 628 -14.87 13.17 -5.13
CA GLN A 628 -15.88 13.87 -5.92
C GLN A 628 -15.61 15.37 -6.01
N GLY A 629 -16.08 15.97 -7.11
CA GLY A 629 -15.99 17.41 -7.38
C GLY A 629 -14.88 17.78 -8.35
N GLU A 630 -14.89 19.02 -8.82
CA GLU A 630 -13.95 19.55 -9.82
C GLU A 630 -13.48 20.97 -9.38
N PRO A 631 -12.25 21.13 -8.85
CA PRO A 631 -11.31 20.06 -8.47
C PRO A 631 -11.79 19.31 -7.21
N SER A 632 -11.54 18.01 -7.15
CA SER A 632 -11.87 17.19 -5.97
C SER A 632 -10.99 17.54 -4.77
N ALA A 633 -11.41 17.17 -3.56
CA ALA A 633 -10.59 17.34 -2.36
C ALA A 633 -9.30 16.50 -2.42
N LEU A 634 -9.35 15.34 -3.07
CA LEU A 634 -8.17 14.53 -3.37
C LEU A 634 -7.17 15.29 -4.25
N GLN A 635 -7.63 15.87 -5.35
CA GLN A 635 -6.76 16.62 -6.26
C GLN A 635 -6.10 17.80 -5.54
N GLN A 636 -6.87 18.58 -4.78
CA GLN A 636 -6.34 19.70 -4.00
C GLN A 636 -5.28 19.25 -2.97
N THR A 637 -5.51 18.09 -2.33
CA THR A 637 -4.56 17.52 -1.37
C THR A 637 -3.28 17.09 -2.09
N TYR A 638 -3.39 16.40 -3.22
CA TYR A 638 -2.23 15.99 -4.02
C TYR A 638 -1.39 17.19 -4.48
N GLU A 639 -2.02 18.23 -5.02
CA GLU A 639 -1.33 19.44 -5.50
C GLU A 639 -0.63 20.17 -4.35
N ARG A 640 -1.28 20.30 -3.18
CA ARG A 640 -0.65 20.87 -1.96
C ARG A 640 0.55 20.04 -1.52
N GLU A 641 0.42 18.72 -1.49
CA GLU A 641 1.50 17.84 -1.03
C GLU A 641 2.70 17.87 -1.99
N GLN A 642 2.44 17.90 -3.29
CA GLN A 642 3.49 18.08 -4.30
C GLN A 642 4.28 19.37 -4.06
N GLN A 643 3.60 20.49 -3.80
CA GLN A 643 4.24 21.76 -3.47
C GLN A 643 5.05 21.68 -2.16
N GLY A 644 4.51 20.98 -1.15
CA GLY A 644 5.19 20.74 0.12
C GLY A 644 6.51 19.99 -0.04
N TRP A 645 6.51 18.91 -0.83
CA TRP A 645 7.73 18.14 -1.11
C TRP A 645 8.74 18.93 -1.95
N GLN A 646 8.28 19.70 -2.95
CA GLN A 646 9.15 20.60 -3.70
C GLN A 646 9.85 21.62 -2.80
N LEU A 647 9.10 22.27 -1.90
CA LEU A 647 9.65 23.22 -0.93
C LEU A 647 10.65 22.55 0.01
N PHE A 648 10.36 21.34 0.48
CA PHE A 648 11.25 20.56 1.33
C PHE A 648 12.61 20.30 0.65
N TYR A 649 12.62 19.80 -0.59
CA TYR A 649 13.87 19.50 -1.30
C TYR A 649 14.61 20.77 -1.75
N GLU A 650 13.91 21.84 -2.14
CA GLU A 650 14.50 23.16 -2.41
C GLU A 650 15.23 23.71 -1.17
N GLY A 651 14.61 23.59 0.01
CA GLY A 651 15.22 23.98 1.28
C GLY A 651 16.51 23.21 1.56
N LEU A 652 16.49 21.88 1.39
CA LEU A 652 17.67 21.04 1.61
C LEU A 652 18.81 21.36 0.65
N GLU A 653 18.52 21.63 -0.63
CA GLU A 653 19.54 22.05 -1.59
C GLU A 653 20.19 23.39 -1.20
N ASN A 654 19.40 24.35 -0.73
CA ASN A 654 19.91 25.65 -0.33
C ASN A 654 20.78 25.59 0.92
N VAL A 655 20.38 24.84 1.96
CA VAL A 655 21.20 24.70 3.18
C VAL A 655 22.47 23.91 2.91
N GLU A 656 22.46 22.94 2.00
CA GLU A 656 23.66 22.21 1.60
C GLU A 656 24.70 23.15 0.95
N LYS A 657 24.27 24.01 0.02
CA LYS A 657 25.13 25.04 -0.59
C LYS A 657 25.71 25.98 0.47
N ALA A 658 24.89 26.43 1.42
CA ALA A 658 25.33 27.32 2.50
C ALA A 658 26.32 26.64 3.46
N LEU A 659 26.15 25.34 3.74
CA LEU A 659 27.10 24.53 4.50
C LEU A 659 28.45 24.41 3.79
N GLN A 660 28.44 24.20 2.47
CA GLN A 660 29.66 24.17 1.65
C GLN A 660 30.37 25.53 1.63
N ALA A 661 29.61 26.62 1.66
CA ALA A 661 30.13 27.99 1.78
C ALA A 661 30.58 28.36 3.21
N GLY A 662 30.31 27.50 4.20
CA GLY A 662 30.69 27.73 5.60
C GLY A 662 29.87 28.82 6.31
N GLU A 663 28.63 29.04 5.87
CA GLU A 663 27.77 30.08 6.44
C GLU A 663 27.33 29.74 7.87
N GLU A 664 27.42 30.72 8.77
CA GLU A 664 27.21 30.51 10.22
C GLU A 664 25.79 30.02 10.55
N TRP A 665 24.76 30.57 9.89
CA TRP A 665 23.38 30.16 10.12
C TRP A 665 23.15 28.70 9.74
N ALA A 666 23.76 28.23 8.65
CA ALA A 666 23.64 26.86 8.18
C ALA A 666 24.31 25.88 9.15
N LEU A 667 25.46 26.27 9.72
CA LEU A 667 26.14 25.51 10.77
C LEU A 667 25.29 25.39 12.05
N VAL A 668 24.57 26.46 12.42
CA VAL A 668 23.63 26.45 13.56
C VAL A 668 22.48 25.46 13.29
N VAL A 669 21.84 25.56 12.12
CA VAL A 669 20.77 24.64 11.71
C VAL A 669 21.24 23.19 11.73
N ARG A 670 22.44 22.91 11.18
CA ARG A 670 23.03 21.57 11.20
C ARG A 670 23.21 21.04 12.61
N LYS A 671 23.74 21.86 13.53
CA LYS A 671 23.92 21.47 14.93
C LYS A 671 22.58 21.18 15.62
N THR A 672 21.57 21.99 15.35
CA THR A 672 20.20 21.76 15.87
C THR A 672 19.63 20.44 15.35
N ALA A 673 19.76 20.15 14.06
CA ALA A 673 19.32 18.89 13.48
C ALA A 673 20.04 17.68 14.11
N GLN A 674 21.37 17.77 14.29
CA GLN A 674 22.16 16.73 14.95
C GLN A 674 21.70 16.46 16.40
N GLN A 675 21.35 17.51 17.15
CA GLN A 675 20.82 17.35 18.51
C GLN A 675 19.46 16.64 18.49
N ILE A 676 18.53 17.06 17.62
CA ILE A 676 17.19 16.45 17.52
C ILE A 676 17.30 14.97 17.14
N VAL A 677 18.15 14.62 16.18
CA VAL A 677 18.39 13.23 15.78
C VAL A 677 18.98 12.42 16.93
N ALA A 678 19.94 12.98 17.68
CA ALA A 678 20.51 12.32 18.85
C ALA A 678 19.44 12.06 19.94
N ASP A 679 18.50 12.99 20.15
CA ASP A 679 17.39 12.83 21.10
C ASP A 679 16.36 11.77 20.66
N CYS A 680 16.37 11.40 19.38
CA CYS A 680 15.57 10.30 18.83
C CYS A 680 16.22 8.92 19.03
N ALA A 681 17.47 8.82 19.50
CA ALA A 681 18.09 7.53 19.79
C ALA A 681 17.35 6.77 20.92
N VAL A 682 17.18 5.46 20.75
CA VAL A 682 16.41 4.60 21.68
C VAL A 682 17.14 3.37 22.20
N ASN A 683 18.37 3.10 21.75
CA ASN A 683 19.18 1.95 22.19
C ASN A 683 20.57 2.33 22.71
#